data_AF-A0A5J0ILP9-F1
#
_entry.id   AF-A0A5J0ILP9-F1
#
_cell.length_a   1.000
_cell.length_b   1.000
_cell.length_c   1.000
_cell.angle_alpha   90.00
_cell.angle_beta   90.00
_cell.angle_gamma   90.00
#
_symmetry.space_group_name_H-M   'P 1'
#
loop_
_entity.id
_entity.type
_entity.pdbx_description
1 polymer ?
#
loop_
_entity_poly.entity_id
_entity_poly.type
_entity_poly.pdbx_seq_one_letter_code
_entity_poly.pdbx_strand_id
1 'polypeptide(L)'
;MTIGFTLICPVRGVLKASRKSKDGLTPSEEFRRVEAIKYLIRQGYPKENFIIEGVVKKFGNSGRNSMRCDFIVLDKKASLVDKGNIDDILEHSLVLAEIKRDNKKADYVKDTQVKPLLDFAKNQSCIALYWDNIEQRIFWNVYSNSKRTVNEGPLALLPKFGLKVEVKALSLQDLMLPDSLLGTYALIEDILHQSAIDMEERYETILKLLLSKIYDEHFTAAKKNNEMVFQDYFLLGCSFKDGSDKLNKLLNDAVTYYERHLPKKISKKFNIRPDVLCECAKILAPIKITSSKRDIIQTFYMKFAKDLYRWDLAQYFTPPTVTDFIIDMLNPQFGEHLKDPACGSADFLVAAFHKGRSIDKNYADCLWGSDNSMNAVQAAVLNMLLNGDGKTNIKKEDSLENVNNSLDSYKIMVCNPPFGVKIVEKRAEILNRFDLGKLWEKDSKGDIVKTDKIVKSQETGLLFAELCVKQTSPKGRIAIIVPNGYLGNRSENYVFFREWLLRHCKIASICSFPRFTFKTSGADVSASVLFLEKRTEPLKRSTDSEEYFFHVGMIERVGWDLGNKVAAPVFKRNEDDGSYLISPDTGEQLIDSDFSSILTDFRNSLSADEMDWITEGITSKVCSAEGWSVSIKNVLDDDLKTLDPKRYCEKYVSLVDAIKQESHFYLTDALEIISQGINSLGERIKKEDSKVYKYIEIQDIGYGDYKYTEMKGWELPSRAKHHVEQGDIYLGSVWGSVTKWFMADSRLEDAIVTNGCYRLRPLSGESDKLIDIVAFLCTEAYAVQMRALARGSDGLAEVHETDLSKIVVPIVTDKKLRIEIKEYLNSLLDGRQTLSSAVQLWQSTNAISLPKVSKRHHHAVLV
;
A
#
# COMPACT_ATOMS: atom_id res chain seq x y z
N MET A 1 23.88 -23.66 14.00
CA MET A 1 23.24 -24.86 13.40
C MET A 1 22.07 -24.38 12.55
N THR A 2 22.19 -24.47 11.24
CA THR A 2 21.28 -23.91 10.23
C THR A 2 19.92 -24.65 10.26
N ILE A 3 18.92 -24.07 10.92
CA ILE A 3 17.52 -24.51 10.82
C ILE A 3 16.94 -23.92 9.52
N GLY A 4 17.41 -24.44 8.39
CA GLY A 4 16.83 -24.13 7.08
C GLY A 4 15.50 -24.88 6.90
N PHE A 5 14.40 -24.14 6.79
CA PHE A 5 13.10 -24.52 6.21
C PHE A 5 12.78 -26.02 6.20
N THR A 6 12.21 -26.52 7.30
CA THR A 6 11.77 -27.91 7.41
C THR A 6 10.29 -28.03 7.03
N LEU A 7 10.01 -28.66 5.89
CA LEU A 7 8.66 -29.07 5.52
C LEU A 7 8.26 -30.30 6.36
N ILE A 8 7.13 -30.24 7.06
CA ILE A 8 6.62 -31.38 7.84
C ILE A 8 5.60 -32.14 7.00
N CYS A 9 5.96 -33.36 6.63
CA CYS A 9 5.07 -34.30 5.94
C CYS A 9 4.41 -35.22 6.98
N PRO A 10 3.06 -35.34 7.00
CA PRO A 10 2.37 -36.23 7.94
C PRO A 10 2.78 -37.71 7.84
N VAL A 11 3.28 -38.13 6.67
CA VAL A 11 3.70 -39.52 6.39
C VAL A 11 5.21 -39.71 6.57
N ARG A 12 6.04 -38.75 6.14
CA ARG A 12 7.51 -38.87 6.13
C ARG A 12 8.20 -38.17 7.30
N GLY A 13 7.47 -37.43 8.12
CA GLY A 13 8.03 -36.59 9.18
C GLY A 13 8.70 -35.32 8.64
N VAL A 14 9.76 -34.89 9.32
CA VAL A 14 10.50 -33.66 9.01
C VAL A 14 11.38 -33.86 7.77
N LEU A 15 11.15 -33.07 6.72
CA LEU A 15 11.88 -33.15 5.45
C LEU A 15 12.97 -32.08 5.36
N LYS A 16 14.16 -32.46 4.84
CA LYS A 16 15.23 -31.52 4.42
C LYS A 16 14.91 -30.87 3.06
N ALA A 17 13.68 -30.43 2.87
CA ALA A 17 13.20 -29.82 1.64
C ALA A 17 12.53 -28.48 1.95
N SER A 18 12.87 -27.45 1.17
CA SER A 18 12.28 -26.12 1.32
C SER A 18 10.82 -26.10 0.84
N ARG A 19 9.97 -25.31 1.52
CA ARG A 19 8.61 -25.00 1.06
C ARG A 19 8.60 -24.29 -0.29
N LYS A 20 9.62 -23.48 -0.56
CA LYS A 20 9.76 -22.72 -1.81
C LYS A 20 10.81 -23.36 -2.72
N SER A 21 10.66 -23.13 -4.02
CA SER A 21 11.58 -23.54 -5.06
C SER A 21 12.97 -22.89 -4.88
N LYS A 22 13.97 -23.30 -5.68
CA LYS A 22 15.35 -22.75 -5.57
C LYS A 22 15.42 -21.22 -5.76
N ASP A 23 14.41 -20.63 -6.41
CA ASP A 23 14.27 -19.18 -6.59
C ASP A 23 13.67 -18.46 -5.37
N GLY A 24 13.16 -19.19 -4.36
CA GLY A 24 12.54 -18.62 -3.17
C GLY A 24 11.19 -17.92 -3.41
N LEU A 25 10.60 -18.02 -4.60
CA LEU A 25 9.39 -17.29 -4.98
C LEU A 25 8.14 -18.19 -5.08
N THR A 26 8.28 -19.39 -5.61
CA THR A 26 7.14 -20.31 -5.85
C THR A 26 7.17 -21.54 -4.93
N PRO A 27 6.02 -22.17 -4.63
CA PRO A 27 6.01 -23.44 -3.88
C PRO A 27 6.83 -24.54 -4.59
N SER A 28 7.53 -25.39 -3.85
CA SER A 28 8.26 -26.53 -4.41
C SER A 28 7.30 -27.68 -4.79
N GLU A 29 7.75 -28.60 -5.65
CA GLU A 29 6.96 -29.82 -5.97
C GLU A 29 6.72 -30.66 -4.71
N GLU A 30 7.72 -30.77 -3.83
CA GLU A 30 7.60 -31.47 -2.55
C GLU A 30 6.55 -30.80 -1.64
N PHE A 31 6.46 -29.46 -1.64
CA PHE A 31 5.40 -28.75 -0.93
C PHE A 31 4.02 -29.16 -1.45
N ARG A 32 3.81 -29.18 -2.78
CA ARG A 32 2.53 -29.63 -3.37
C ARG A 32 2.21 -31.07 -3.06
N ARG A 33 3.22 -31.94 -3.07
CA ARG A 33 3.07 -33.35 -2.67
C ARG A 33 2.58 -33.46 -1.23
N VAL A 34 3.16 -32.68 -0.32
CA VAL A 34 2.72 -32.62 1.09
C VAL A 34 1.30 -32.08 1.23
N GLU A 35 0.91 -31.06 0.46
CA GLU A 35 -0.45 -30.52 0.48
C GLU A 35 -1.48 -31.55 -0.04
N ALA A 36 -1.16 -32.27 -1.11
CA ALA A 36 -2.01 -33.37 -1.61
C ALA A 36 -2.19 -34.48 -0.56
N ILE A 37 -1.10 -34.88 0.12
CA ILE A 37 -1.14 -35.85 1.22
C ILE A 37 -2.01 -35.35 2.39
N LYS A 38 -1.80 -34.10 2.83
CA LYS A 38 -2.62 -33.49 3.89
C LYS A 38 -4.09 -33.42 3.51
N TYR A 39 -4.40 -33.13 2.24
CA TYR A 39 -5.77 -33.13 1.74
C TYR A 39 -6.39 -34.52 1.85
N LEU A 40 -5.74 -35.56 1.34
CA LEU A 40 -6.21 -36.94 1.44
C LEU A 40 -6.43 -37.38 2.89
N ILE A 41 -5.50 -37.05 3.79
CA ILE A 41 -5.65 -37.38 5.23
C ILE A 41 -6.87 -36.66 5.83
N ARG A 42 -7.11 -35.39 5.50
CA ARG A 42 -8.32 -34.66 5.92
C ARG A 42 -9.60 -35.30 5.39
N GLN A 43 -9.55 -35.95 4.22
CA GLN A 43 -10.67 -36.71 3.64
C GLN A 43 -10.80 -38.13 4.23
N GLY A 44 -9.99 -38.48 5.23
CA GLY A 44 -10.09 -39.74 5.97
C GLY A 44 -9.17 -40.87 5.48
N TYR A 45 -8.23 -40.60 4.57
CA TYR A 45 -7.25 -41.60 4.14
C TYR A 45 -6.18 -41.81 5.23
N PRO A 46 -5.95 -43.05 5.73
CA PRO A 46 -5.02 -43.31 6.83
C PRO A 46 -3.56 -43.05 6.43
N LYS A 47 -2.81 -42.36 7.30
CA LYS A 47 -1.40 -42.01 7.06
C LYS A 47 -0.50 -43.23 6.86
N GLU A 48 -0.82 -44.34 7.54
CA GLU A 48 -0.05 -45.60 7.48
C GLU A 48 -0.26 -46.40 6.19
N ASN A 49 -1.18 -45.98 5.32
CA ASN A 49 -1.49 -46.63 4.05
C ASN A 49 -0.73 -46.02 2.86
N PHE A 50 0.10 -44.99 3.08
CA PHE A 50 0.83 -44.31 2.02
C PHE A 50 2.16 -45.02 1.69
N ILE A 51 2.46 -45.15 0.40
CA ILE A 51 3.78 -45.47 -0.14
C ILE A 51 4.26 -44.28 -0.96
N ILE A 52 5.41 -43.70 -0.60
CA ILE A 52 6.00 -42.57 -1.32
C ILE A 52 6.93 -43.08 -2.43
N GLU A 53 6.91 -42.43 -3.60
CA GLU A 53 7.72 -42.78 -4.78
C GLU A 53 7.54 -44.25 -5.23
N GLY A 54 6.27 -44.69 -5.25
CA GLY A 54 5.88 -46.07 -5.56
C GLY A 54 6.15 -46.45 -7.02
N VAL A 55 6.70 -47.65 -7.23
CA VAL A 55 6.95 -48.21 -8.56
C VAL A 55 5.70 -48.92 -9.07
N VAL A 56 5.21 -48.53 -10.24
CA VAL A 56 3.98 -49.04 -10.87
C VAL A 56 4.30 -50.03 -12.00
N LYS A 57 5.40 -49.84 -12.72
CA LYS A 57 5.86 -50.79 -13.76
C LYS A 57 7.37 -50.77 -13.89
N LYS A 58 7.99 -51.93 -14.11
CA LYS A 58 9.40 -52.04 -14.55
C LYS A 58 9.44 -52.38 -16.04
N PHE A 59 10.33 -51.72 -16.78
CA PHE A 59 10.56 -51.91 -18.22
C PHE A 59 11.93 -52.56 -18.47
N GLY A 60 11.94 -53.57 -19.34
CA GLY A 60 13.15 -54.28 -19.80
C GLY A 60 13.68 -55.36 -18.85
N ASN A 61 14.44 -56.32 -19.41
CA ASN A 61 14.97 -57.50 -18.69
C ASN A 61 16.01 -57.16 -17.59
N SER A 62 16.57 -55.94 -17.60
CA SER A 62 17.53 -55.47 -16.60
C SER A 62 16.91 -54.57 -15.52
N GLY A 63 15.61 -54.25 -15.61
CA GLY A 63 14.87 -53.50 -14.58
C GLY A 63 15.31 -52.04 -14.35
N ARG A 64 16.17 -51.46 -15.20
CA ARG A 64 16.74 -50.11 -15.01
C ARG A 64 15.76 -48.96 -15.26
N ASN A 65 14.75 -49.16 -16.10
CA ASN A 65 13.71 -48.16 -16.35
C ASN A 65 12.42 -48.57 -15.63
N SER A 66 11.83 -47.68 -14.84
CA SER A 66 10.59 -47.95 -14.11
C SER A 66 9.63 -46.77 -14.21
N MET A 67 8.35 -47.04 -14.46
CA MET A 67 7.27 -46.08 -14.23
C MET A 67 7.00 -45.98 -12.73
N ARG A 68 7.01 -44.76 -12.22
CA ARG A 68 6.75 -44.44 -10.81
C ARG A 68 5.67 -43.37 -10.74
N CYS A 69 5.08 -43.27 -9.56
CA CYS A 69 4.19 -42.18 -9.18
C CYS A 69 4.73 -41.54 -7.89
N ASP A 70 4.33 -40.31 -7.61
CA ASP A 70 4.79 -39.55 -6.44
C ASP A 70 4.39 -40.21 -5.13
N PHE A 71 3.17 -40.74 -5.07
CA PHE A 71 2.73 -41.60 -3.97
C PHE A 71 1.57 -42.50 -4.36
N ILE A 72 1.42 -43.59 -3.60
CA ILE A 72 0.32 -44.57 -3.67
C ILE A 72 -0.40 -44.55 -2.32
N VAL A 73 -1.73 -44.67 -2.33
CA VAL A 73 -2.52 -44.93 -1.12
C VAL A 73 -3.19 -46.28 -1.24
N LEU A 74 -2.98 -47.13 -0.23
CA LEU A 74 -3.46 -48.52 -0.21
C LEU A 74 -4.76 -48.67 0.59
N ASP A 75 -5.52 -49.74 0.36
CA ASP A 75 -6.69 -50.14 1.15
C ASP A 75 -6.36 -50.67 2.55
N LYS A 76 -5.08 -50.99 2.80
CA LYS A 76 -4.55 -51.49 4.06
C LYS A 76 -3.19 -50.84 4.38
N LYS A 77 -2.68 -51.09 5.58
CA LYS A 77 -1.40 -50.52 6.03
C LYS A 77 -0.27 -50.94 5.10
N ALA A 78 0.60 -50.00 4.75
CA ALA A 78 1.75 -50.24 3.86
C ALA A 78 2.77 -51.23 4.44
N SER A 79 2.73 -51.53 5.74
CA SER A 79 3.54 -52.58 6.38
C SER A 79 3.03 -54.00 6.14
N LEU A 80 1.80 -54.16 5.63
CA LEU A 80 1.14 -55.44 5.41
C LEU A 80 1.14 -55.87 3.93
N VAL A 81 1.80 -55.11 3.05
CA VAL A 81 1.92 -55.37 1.61
C VAL A 81 3.39 -55.62 1.28
N ASP A 82 3.67 -56.62 0.44
CA ASP A 82 5.02 -56.91 -0.04
C ASP A 82 5.47 -55.83 -1.04
N LYS A 83 6.24 -54.86 -0.54
CA LYS A 83 6.78 -53.76 -1.35
C LYS A 83 7.75 -54.23 -2.44
N GLY A 84 8.26 -55.46 -2.38
CA GLY A 84 9.10 -56.07 -3.41
C GLY A 84 8.28 -56.56 -4.62
N ASN A 85 6.99 -56.82 -4.42
CA ASN A 85 6.07 -57.32 -5.43
C ASN A 85 5.11 -56.22 -5.91
N ILE A 86 5.35 -55.71 -7.12
CA ILE A 86 4.53 -54.65 -7.73
C ILE A 86 3.06 -55.07 -7.86
N ASP A 87 2.81 -56.34 -8.14
CA ASP A 87 1.44 -56.84 -8.34
C ASP A 87 0.62 -56.79 -7.05
N ASP A 88 1.24 -57.07 -5.89
CA ASP A 88 0.61 -56.99 -4.57
C ASP A 88 0.29 -55.53 -4.20
N ILE A 89 1.20 -54.59 -4.52
CA ILE A 89 0.96 -53.15 -4.36
C ILE A 89 -0.25 -52.71 -5.19
N LEU A 90 -0.32 -53.10 -6.47
CA LEU A 90 -1.37 -52.66 -7.40
C LEU A 90 -2.73 -53.30 -7.13
N GLU A 91 -2.77 -54.47 -6.50
CA GLU A 91 -4.00 -55.11 -6.03
C GLU A 91 -4.64 -54.34 -4.88
N HIS A 92 -3.83 -53.74 -4.02
CA HIS A 92 -4.27 -52.95 -2.87
C HIS A 92 -4.28 -51.43 -3.10
N SER A 93 -3.90 -50.97 -4.29
CA SER A 93 -3.85 -49.53 -4.61
C SER A 93 -5.24 -48.93 -4.77
N LEU A 94 -5.55 -47.90 -3.98
CA LEU A 94 -6.76 -47.08 -4.11
C LEU A 94 -6.49 -45.76 -4.84
N VAL A 95 -5.31 -45.16 -4.66
CA VAL A 95 -4.92 -43.89 -5.30
C VAL A 95 -3.50 -44.01 -5.84
N LEU A 96 -3.30 -43.65 -7.11
CA LEU A 96 -1.99 -43.47 -7.73
C LEU A 96 -1.82 -41.99 -8.09
N ALA A 97 -0.90 -41.28 -7.44
CA ALA A 97 -0.81 -39.82 -7.55
C ALA A 97 0.41 -39.33 -8.32
N GLU A 98 0.19 -38.37 -9.21
CA GLU A 98 1.21 -37.63 -9.94
C GLU A 98 1.06 -36.13 -9.62
N ILE A 99 2.13 -35.52 -9.13
CA ILE A 99 2.19 -34.16 -8.62
C ILE A 99 3.18 -33.36 -9.48
N LYS A 100 2.78 -32.16 -9.90
CA LYS A 100 3.65 -31.23 -10.61
C LYS A 100 3.67 -29.88 -9.92
N ARG A 101 4.82 -29.20 -9.96
CA ARG A 101 4.96 -27.85 -9.41
C ARG A 101 4.16 -26.80 -10.18
N ASP A 102 4.45 -26.70 -11.47
CA ASP A 102 3.81 -25.81 -12.45
C ASP A 102 3.93 -26.47 -13.82
N ASN A 103 2.82 -26.65 -14.54
CA ASN A 103 2.85 -27.42 -15.77
C ASN A 103 2.03 -26.78 -16.89
N LYS A 104 2.72 -26.08 -17.80
CA LYS A 104 2.12 -25.52 -19.02
C LYS A 104 1.66 -26.60 -20.01
N LYS A 105 1.99 -27.86 -19.80
CA LYS A 105 1.58 -29.02 -20.61
C LYS A 105 0.83 -30.05 -19.75
N ALA A 106 -0.13 -29.57 -18.96
CA ALA A 106 -0.95 -30.42 -18.10
C ALA A 106 -1.60 -31.58 -18.88
N ASP A 107 -2.17 -31.32 -20.05
CA ASP A 107 -2.81 -32.35 -20.88
C ASP A 107 -1.83 -33.43 -21.33
N TYR A 108 -0.62 -33.05 -21.74
CA TYR A 108 0.43 -34.01 -22.09
C TYR A 108 0.77 -34.92 -20.90
N VAL A 109 0.88 -34.39 -19.69
CA VAL A 109 1.18 -35.20 -18.49
C VAL A 109 -0.01 -36.07 -18.10
N LYS A 110 -1.23 -35.54 -18.17
CA LYS A 110 -2.47 -36.30 -17.95
C LYS A 110 -2.55 -37.50 -18.90
N ASP A 111 -2.22 -37.31 -20.19
CA ASP A 111 -2.30 -38.35 -21.20
C ASP A 111 -1.12 -39.34 -21.20
N THR A 112 0.09 -38.88 -20.87
CA THR A 112 1.30 -39.72 -20.96
C THR A 112 1.75 -40.34 -19.65
N GLN A 113 1.31 -39.79 -18.50
CA GLN A 113 1.73 -40.25 -17.18
C GLN A 113 0.52 -40.67 -16.34
N VAL A 114 -0.50 -39.81 -16.19
CA VAL A 114 -1.60 -40.06 -15.25
C VAL A 114 -2.56 -41.16 -15.73
N LYS A 115 -3.14 -41.02 -16.93
CA LYS A 115 -4.06 -42.02 -17.48
C LYS A 115 -3.40 -43.41 -17.60
N PRO A 116 -2.13 -43.54 -18.04
CA PRO A 116 -1.45 -44.83 -18.04
C PRO A 116 -1.27 -45.48 -16.66
N LEU A 117 -1.28 -44.74 -15.54
CA LEU A 117 -1.26 -45.35 -14.19
C LEU A 117 -2.47 -46.29 -13.99
N LEU A 118 -3.64 -45.90 -14.49
CA LEU A 118 -4.87 -46.69 -14.41
C LEU A 118 -4.83 -47.94 -15.31
N ASP A 119 -3.94 -47.99 -16.29
CA ASP A 119 -3.79 -49.17 -17.13
C ASP A 119 -3.12 -50.33 -16.38
N PHE A 120 -2.32 -50.01 -15.36
CA PHE A 120 -1.61 -50.98 -14.52
C PHE A 120 -2.37 -51.31 -13.22
N ALA A 121 -3.32 -50.48 -12.80
CA ALA A 121 -4.11 -50.72 -11.60
C ALA A 121 -4.88 -52.05 -11.70
N LYS A 122 -4.74 -52.92 -10.68
CA LYS A 122 -5.49 -54.18 -10.58
C LYS A 122 -6.79 -54.01 -9.79
N ASN A 123 -6.81 -53.11 -8.82
CA ASN A 123 -8.02 -52.74 -8.10
C ASN A 123 -8.95 -51.91 -9.01
N GLN A 124 -10.16 -52.41 -9.25
CA GLN A 124 -11.16 -51.72 -10.08
C GLN A 124 -11.67 -50.40 -9.47
N SER A 125 -11.47 -50.20 -8.17
CA SER A 125 -11.81 -48.96 -7.46
C SER A 125 -10.65 -47.98 -7.42
N CYS A 126 -9.51 -48.32 -8.01
CA CYS A 126 -8.34 -47.45 -8.04
C CYS A 126 -8.63 -46.19 -8.86
N ILE A 127 -8.19 -45.06 -8.34
CA ILE A 127 -8.18 -43.77 -9.04
C ILE A 127 -6.75 -43.34 -9.30
N ALA A 128 -6.56 -42.51 -10.33
CA ALA A 128 -5.34 -41.75 -10.51
C ALA A 128 -5.61 -40.28 -10.13
N LEU A 129 -4.67 -39.66 -9.41
CA LEU A 129 -4.76 -38.29 -8.94
C LEU A 129 -3.72 -37.45 -9.67
N TYR A 130 -4.14 -36.35 -10.28
CA TYR A 130 -3.26 -35.31 -10.81
C TYR A 130 -3.38 -34.06 -9.95
N TRP A 131 -2.25 -33.45 -9.59
CA TRP A 131 -2.23 -32.22 -8.80
C TRP A 131 -1.13 -31.27 -9.25
N ASP A 132 -1.50 -30.05 -9.65
CA ASP A 132 -0.57 -28.94 -9.83
C ASP A 132 -1.06 -27.64 -9.16
N ASN A 133 -0.58 -26.48 -9.63
CA ASN A 133 -0.95 -25.17 -9.11
C ASN A 133 -2.26 -24.59 -9.63
N ILE A 134 -2.82 -25.17 -10.68
CA ILE A 134 -4.02 -24.70 -11.38
C ILE A 134 -5.09 -25.79 -11.35
N GLU A 135 -4.72 -27.03 -11.67
CA GLU A 135 -5.63 -28.16 -11.78
C GLU A 135 -5.38 -29.21 -10.70
N GLN A 136 -6.47 -29.67 -10.07
CA GLN A 136 -6.50 -30.88 -9.26
C GLN A 136 -7.64 -31.77 -9.76
N ARG A 137 -7.26 -32.92 -10.34
CA ARG A 137 -8.19 -33.81 -11.07
C ARG A 137 -8.03 -35.25 -10.59
N ILE A 138 -9.12 -35.99 -10.61
CA ILE A 138 -9.12 -37.43 -10.43
C ILE A 138 -9.53 -38.13 -11.73
N PHE A 139 -8.98 -39.30 -11.96
CA PHE A 139 -9.27 -40.17 -13.09
C PHE A 139 -9.67 -41.54 -12.58
N TRP A 140 -10.66 -42.17 -13.21
CA TRP A 140 -11.10 -43.51 -12.85
C TRP A 140 -11.61 -44.27 -14.06
N ASN A 141 -11.55 -45.60 -13.98
CA ASN A 141 -12.06 -46.48 -15.02
C ASN A 141 -13.56 -46.74 -14.83
N VAL A 142 -14.32 -46.61 -15.92
CA VAL A 142 -15.71 -47.10 -16.01
C VAL A 142 -15.74 -48.23 -17.04
N TYR A 143 -16.41 -49.33 -16.69
CA TYR A 143 -16.54 -50.50 -17.54
C TYR A 143 -18.00 -50.64 -17.98
N SER A 144 -18.25 -50.54 -19.29
CA SER A 144 -19.57 -50.75 -19.89
C SER A 144 -19.44 -51.63 -21.12
N ASN A 145 -20.22 -52.71 -21.22
CA ASN A 145 -20.21 -53.68 -22.33
C ASN A 145 -18.79 -54.14 -22.73
N SER A 146 -17.96 -54.49 -21.73
CA SER A 146 -16.56 -54.92 -21.91
C SER A 146 -15.61 -53.87 -22.48
N LYS A 147 -16.05 -52.61 -22.64
CA LYS A 147 -15.20 -51.48 -23.02
C LYS A 147 -14.82 -50.67 -21.78
N ARG A 148 -13.52 -50.44 -21.59
CA ARG A 148 -12.97 -49.56 -20.56
C ARG A 148 -12.92 -48.12 -21.08
N THR A 149 -13.49 -47.19 -20.34
CA THR A 149 -13.34 -45.74 -20.57
C THR A 149 -12.74 -45.10 -19.33
N VAL A 150 -11.78 -44.20 -19.54
CA VAL A 150 -11.20 -43.39 -18.45
C VAL A 150 -11.99 -42.11 -18.36
N ASN A 151 -12.62 -41.88 -17.21
CA ASN A 151 -13.30 -40.63 -16.90
C ASN A 151 -12.35 -39.68 -16.16
N GLU A 152 -12.61 -38.38 -16.28
CA GLU A 152 -11.90 -37.30 -15.58
C GLU A 152 -12.93 -36.47 -14.81
N GLY A 153 -12.58 -36.03 -13.60
CA GLY A 153 -13.43 -35.17 -12.78
C GLY A 153 -12.64 -34.29 -11.82
N PRO A 154 -13.31 -33.30 -11.20
CA PRO A 154 -12.67 -32.43 -10.21
C PRO A 154 -12.30 -33.22 -8.94
N LEU A 155 -11.31 -32.72 -8.21
CA LEU A 155 -10.89 -33.28 -6.91
C LEU A 155 -12.05 -33.43 -5.91
N ALA A 156 -13.11 -32.62 -6.02
CA ALA A 156 -14.30 -32.70 -5.20
C ALA A 156 -15.05 -34.05 -5.27
N LEU A 157 -14.84 -34.84 -6.33
CA LEU A 157 -15.40 -36.19 -6.47
C LEU A 157 -14.51 -37.27 -5.85
N LEU A 158 -13.43 -36.89 -5.17
CA LEU A 158 -12.58 -37.83 -4.46
C LEU A 158 -13.44 -38.62 -3.45
N PRO A 159 -13.46 -39.97 -3.54
CA PRO A 159 -14.28 -40.77 -2.66
C PRO A 159 -13.71 -40.77 -1.24
N LYS A 160 -14.55 -41.08 -0.24
CA LYS A 160 -14.03 -41.41 1.09
C LYS A 160 -13.20 -42.69 1.01
N PHE A 161 -12.29 -42.86 1.98
CA PHE A 161 -11.43 -44.03 2.06
C PHE A 161 -12.20 -45.35 1.91
N GLY A 162 -11.81 -46.17 0.92
CA GLY A 162 -12.42 -47.47 0.63
C GLY A 162 -13.70 -47.45 -0.21
N LEU A 163 -14.22 -46.27 -0.60
CA LEU A 163 -15.40 -46.14 -1.46
C LEU A 163 -15.01 -45.90 -2.93
N LYS A 164 -15.96 -46.15 -3.84
CA LYS A 164 -15.81 -45.86 -5.28
C LYS A 164 -16.20 -44.41 -5.58
N VAL A 165 -15.67 -43.87 -6.68
CA VAL A 165 -16.07 -42.55 -7.20
C VAL A 165 -17.56 -42.58 -7.53
N GLU A 166 -18.31 -41.66 -6.95
CA GLU A 166 -19.71 -41.42 -7.28
C GLU A 166 -19.83 -40.08 -8.00
N VAL A 167 -20.36 -40.11 -9.22
CA VAL A 167 -20.62 -38.89 -9.98
C VAL A 167 -21.88 -38.24 -9.41
N LYS A 168 -21.70 -37.07 -8.80
CA LYS A 168 -22.77 -36.26 -8.22
C LYS A 168 -22.66 -34.81 -8.70
N ALA A 169 -23.77 -34.08 -8.63
CA ALA A 169 -23.76 -32.63 -8.80
C ALA A 169 -22.93 -31.99 -7.67
N LEU A 170 -22.13 -30.98 -8.00
CA LEU A 170 -21.37 -30.21 -7.01
C LEU A 170 -22.33 -29.39 -6.14
N SER A 171 -22.07 -29.36 -4.84
CA SER A 171 -22.67 -28.43 -3.89
C SER A 171 -21.69 -27.31 -3.51
N LEU A 172 -22.17 -26.29 -2.79
CA LEU A 172 -21.30 -25.20 -2.32
C LEU A 172 -20.14 -25.69 -1.43
N GLN A 173 -20.31 -26.82 -0.74
CA GLN A 173 -19.30 -27.42 0.15
C GLN A 173 -18.22 -28.20 -0.62
N ASP A 174 -18.53 -28.59 -1.86
CA ASP A 174 -17.63 -29.32 -2.74
C ASP A 174 -16.63 -28.38 -3.45
N LEU A 175 -16.84 -27.05 -3.38
CA LEU A 175 -16.00 -26.07 -4.06
C LEU A 175 -14.68 -25.80 -3.31
N MET A 176 -13.62 -25.60 -4.08
CA MET A 176 -12.26 -25.36 -3.58
C MET A 176 -11.88 -23.89 -3.67
N LEU A 177 -11.20 -23.38 -2.63
CA LEU A 177 -10.58 -22.06 -2.69
C LEU A 177 -9.36 -22.10 -3.63
N PRO A 178 -9.26 -21.19 -4.61
CA PRO A 178 -8.14 -21.19 -5.54
C PRO A 178 -6.87 -20.64 -4.89
N ASP A 179 -5.70 -21.17 -5.29
CA ASP A 179 -4.39 -20.55 -5.02
C ASP A 179 -4.16 -19.31 -5.93
N SER A 180 -4.76 -19.31 -7.12
CA SER A 180 -4.72 -18.21 -8.08
C SER A 180 -5.87 -18.33 -9.09
N LEU A 181 -6.55 -17.22 -9.38
CA LEU A 181 -7.54 -17.15 -10.45
C LEU A 181 -6.94 -16.80 -11.82
N LEU A 182 -5.70 -16.29 -11.86
CA LEU A 182 -5.03 -15.95 -13.12
C LEU A 182 -4.76 -17.20 -13.99
N GLY A 183 -4.43 -18.33 -13.36
CA GLY A 183 -4.22 -19.59 -14.08
C GLY A 183 -5.53 -20.12 -14.69
N THR A 184 -6.61 -20.10 -13.90
CA THR A 184 -7.97 -20.46 -14.38
C THR A 184 -8.39 -19.58 -15.54
N TYR A 185 -8.17 -18.27 -15.43
CA TYR A 185 -8.45 -17.31 -16.48
C TYR A 185 -7.69 -17.60 -17.77
N ALA A 186 -6.37 -17.84 -17.67
CA ALA A 186 -5.54 -18.16 -18.83
C ALA A 186 -6.01 -19.45 -19.54
N LEU A 187 -6.37 -20.49 -18.79
CA LEU A 187 -6.90 -21.72 -19.37
C LEU A 187 -8.22 -21.49 -20.13
N ILE A 188 -9.15 -20.73 -19.54
CA ILE A 188 -10.42 -20.41 -20.21
C ILE A 188 -10.16 -19.56 -21.45
N GLU A 189 -9.27 -18.56 -21.35
CA GLU A 189 -8.88 -17.71 -22.48
C GLU A 189 -8.28 -18.53 -23.63
N ASP A 190 -7.41 -19.50 -23.31
CA ASP A 190 -6.78 -20.41 -24.27
C ASP A 190 -7.82 -21.30 -24.97
N ILE A 191 -8.78 -21.87 -24.24
CA ILE A 191 -9.89 -22.68 -24.83
C ILE A 191 -10.69 -21.84 -25.83
N LEU A 192 -11.04 -20.62 -25.44
CA LEU A 192 -11.81 -19.73 -26.32
C LEU A 192 -10.97 -19.28 -27.52
N HIS A 193 -9.67 -19.05 -27.33
CA HIS A 193 -8.75 -18.69 -28.41
C HIS A 193 -8.60 -19.80 -29.44
N GLN A 194 -8.38 -21.04 -29.00
CA GLN A 194 -8.30 -22.22 -29.86
C GLN A 194 -9.61 -22.48 -30.61
N SER A 195 -10.74 -22.01 -30.06
CA SER A 195 -12.06 -22.06 -30.69
C SER A 195 -12.32 -20.91 -31.68
N ALA A 196 -11.30 -20.12 -32.03
CA ALA A 196 -11.37 -18.99 -32.95
C ALA A 196 -12.32 -17.86 -32.54
N ILE A 197 -12.50 -17.65 -31.23
CA ILE A 197 -13.30 -16.53 -30.69
C ILE A 197 -12.41 -15.28 -30.60
N ASP A 198 -12.93 -14.13 -31.02
CA ASP A 198 -12.18 -12.88 -31.02
C ASP A 198 -11.86 -12.39 -29.59
N MET A 199 -10.86 -11.53 -29.46
CA MET A 199 -10.38 -11.06 -28.15
C MET A 199 -11.45 -10.35 -27.30
N GLU A 200 -12.35 -9.57 -27.91
CA GLU A 200 -13.38 -8.84 -27.15
C GLU A 200 -14.49 -9.79 -26.68
N GLU A 201 -14.95 -10.67 -27.58
CA GLU A 201 -15.94 -11.69 -27.24
C GLU A 201 -15.41 -12.69 -26.20
N ARG A 202 -14.09 -12.96 -26.19
CA ARG A 202 -13.45 -13.76 -25.14
C ARG A 202 -13.61 -13.14 -23.75
N TYR A 203 -13.27 -11.87 -23.58
CA TYR A 203 -13.38 -11.21 -22.27
C TYR A 203 -14.83 -11.04 -21.82
N GLU A 204 -15.74 -10.73 -22.75
CA GLU A 204 -17.16 -10.68 -22.45
C GLU A 204 -17.71 -12.06 -22.02
N THR A 205 -17.27 -13.13 -22.69
CA THR A 205 -17.65 -14.52 -22.34
C THR A 205 -17.14 -14.90 -20.96
N ILE A 206 -15.89 -14.55 -20.63
CA ILE A 206 -15.31 -14.80 -19.30
C ILE A 206 -16.08 -14.01 -18.23
N LEU A 207 -16.43 -12.75 -18.48
CA LEU A 207 -17.26 -11.95 -17.58
C LEU A 207 -18.61 -12.63 -17.32
N LYS A 208 -19.28 -13.12 -18.37
CA LYS A 208 -20.56 -13.86 -18.26
C LYS A 208 -20.42 -15.14 -17.43
N LEU A 209 -19.33 -15.89 -17.62
CA LEU A 209 -19.03 -17.09 -16.81
C LEU A 209 -18.86 -16.74 -15.34
N LEU A 210 -18.09 -15.69 -15.03
CA LEU A 210 -17.85 -15.23 -13.66
C LEU A 210 -19.13 -14.74 -12.99
N LEU A 211 -19.92 -13.89 -13.67
CA LEU A 211 -21.21 -13.41 -13.14
C LEU A 211 -22.17 -14.56 -12.85
N SER A 212 -22.25 -15.53 -13.77
CA SER A 212 -23.09 -16.73 -13.58
C SER A 212 -22.63 -17.56 -12.39
N LYS A 213 -21.31 -17.75 -12.24
CA LYS A 213 -20.72 -18.52 -11.15
C LYS A 213 -20.91 -17.84 -9.79
N ILE A 214 -20.64 -16.54 -9.69
CA ILE A 214 -20.80 -15.75 -8.47
C ILE A 214 -22.27 -15.71 -8.05
N TYR A 215 -23.17 -15.47 -9.00
CA TYR A 215 -24.61 -15.54 -8.76
C TYR A 215 -25.02 -16.90 -8.19
N ASP A 216 -24.60 -17.99 -8.83
CA ASP A 216 -24.96 -19.33 -8.37
C ASP A 216 -24.40 -19.65 -6.98
N GLU A 217 -23.18 -19.20 -6.66
CA GLU A 217 -22.61 -19.36 -5.31
C GLU A 217 -23.43 -18.61 -4.24
N HIS A 218 -23.84 -17.38 -4.51
CA HIS A 218 -24.64 -16.58 -3.58
C HIS A 218 -26.01 -17.20 -3.31
N PHE A 219 -26.73 -17.58 -4.36
CA PHE A 219 -28.11 -18.03 -4.23
C PHE A 219 -28.22 -19.51 -3.84
N THR A 220 -27.20 -20.33 -4.14
CA THR A 220 -27.22 -21.75 -3.74
C THR A 220 -27.11 -21.93 -2.23
N ALA A 221 -26.43 -21.02 -1.52
CA ALA A 221 -26.40 -21.03 -0.05
C ALA A 221 -27.79 -20.97 0.60
N ALA A 222 -28.80 -20.46 -0.11
CA ALA A 222 -30.19 -20.36 0.36
C ALA A 222 -31.10 -21.51 -0.14
N LYS A 223 -30.62 -22.41 -1.02
CA LYS A 223 -31.42 -23.51 -1.59
C LYS A 223 -31.48 -24.72 -0.65
N LYS A 224 -32.63 -25.40 -0.60
CA LYS A 224 -32.86 -26.62 0.22
C LYS A 224 -32.02 -27.83 -0.19
N ASN A 225 -31.69 -28.00 -1.48
CA ASN A 225 -30.87 -29.12 -1.97
C ASN A 225 -29.36 -28.79 -2.01
N ASN A 226 -28.99 -27.51 -1.85
CA ASN A 226 -27.61 -27.00 -1.90
C ASN A 226 -26.81 -27.38 -3.17
N GLU A 227 -27.48 -27.78 -4.26
CA GLU A 227 -26.84 -28.14 -5.53
C GLU A 227 -26.58 -26.89 -6.38
N MET A 228 -25.37 -26.79 -6.92
CA MET A 228 -24.99 -25.73 -7.86
C MET A 228 -25.69 -25.96 -9.21
N VAL A 229 -26.05 -24.88 -9.91
CA VAL A 229 -26.45 -24.94 -11.33
C VAL A 229 -25.21 -24.87 -12.23
N PHE A 230 -24.15 -24.22 -11.80
CA PHE A 230 -22.89 -24.14 -12.52
C PHE A 230 -22.09 -25.43 -12.31
N GLN A 231 -22.14 -26.34 -13.29
CA GLN A 231 -21.67 -27.74 -13.19
C GLN A 231 -20.85 -28.16 -14.40
N ASP A 232 -20.14 -29.28 -14.26
CA ASP A 232 -19.67 -30.08 -15.40
C ASP A 232 -20.81 -30.99 -15.88
N TYR A 233 -21.60 -30.48 -16.83
CA TYR A 233 -22.77 -31.20 -17.35
C TYR A 233 -22.41 -32.44 -18.17
N PHE A 234 -21.25 -32.43 -18.82
CA PHE A 234 -20.79 -33.59 -19.57
C PHE A 234 -20.50 -34.76 -18.64
N LEU A 235 -19.84 -34.49 -17.50
CA LEU A 235 -19.59 -35.50 -16.48
C LEU A 235 -20.89 -36.05 -15.87
N LEU A 236 -21.92 -35.23 -15.73
CA LEU A 236 -23.26 -35.64 -15.28
C LEU A 236 -24.08 -36.41 -16.35
N GLY A 237 -23.48 -36.74 -17.50
CA GLY A 237 -24.13 -37.51 -18.56
C GLY A 237 -25.15 -36.71 -19.39
N CYS A 238 -25.16 -35.38 -19.29
CA CYS A 238 -26.01 -34.52 -20.12
C CYS A 238 -25.38 -34.27 -21.49
N SER A 239 -26.20 -33.98 -22.51
CA SER A 239 -25.66 -33.51 -23.79
C SER A 239 -25.08 -32.09 -23.63
N PHE A 240 -24.12 -31.71 -24.50
CA PHE A 240 -23.59 -30.34 -24.51
C PHE A 240 -24.68 -29.28 -24.71
N LYS A 241 -25.75 -29.63 -25.46
CA LYS A 241 -26.90 -28.75 -25.66
C LYS A 241 -27.66 -28.53 -24.35
N ASP A 242 -27.98 -29.60 -23.63
CA ASP A 242 -28.70 -29.50 -22.35
C ASP A 242 -27.90 -28.71 -21.30
N GLY A 243 -26.58 -28.93 -21.24
CA GLY A 243 -25.68 -28.19 -20.36
C GLY A 243 -25.65 -26.69 -20.71
N SER A 244 -25.51 -26.39 -22.01
CA SER A 244 -25.54 -25.00 -22.51
C SER A 244 -26.88 -24.32 -22.22
N ASP A 245 -28.01 -25.00 -22.38
CA ASP A 245 -29.33 -24.43 -22.10
C ASP A 245 -29.49 -24.09 -20.61
N LYS A 246 -29.00 -24.95 -19.70
CA LYS A 246 -28.99 -24.67 -18.25
C LYS A 246 -28.06 -23.50 -17.89
N LEU A 247 -26.87 -23.44 -18.48
CA LEU A 247 -25.92 -22.34 -18.25
C LEU A 247 -26.46 -21.00 -18.81
N ASN A 248 -27.13 -21.00 -19.95
CA ASN A 248 -27.78 -19.81 -20.50
C ASN A 248 -28.94 -19.34 -19.62
N LYS A 249 -29.73 -20.25 -19.05
CA LYS A 249 -30.76 -19.90 -18.07
C LYS A 249 -30.15 -19.26 -16.83
N LEU A 250 -29.09 -19.86 -16.28
CA LEU A 250 -28.37 -19.30 -15.14
C LEU A 250 -27.79 -17.91 -15.45
N LEU A 251 -27.19 -17.73 -16.63
CA LEU A 251 -26.70 -16.43 -17.08
C LEU A 251 -27.83 -15.41 -17.19
N ASN A 252 -28.99 -15.79 -17.72
CA ASN A 252 -30.13 -14.90 -17.81
C ASN A 252 -30.60 -14.45 -16.43
N ASP A 253 -30.64 -15.34 -15.45
CA ASP A 253 -31.01 -15.02 -14.07
C ASP A 253 -29.95 -14.10 -13.42
N ALA A 254 -28.67 -14.44 -13.59
CA ALA A 254 -27.53 -13.65 -13.08
C ALA A 254 -27.49 -12.24 -13.70
N VAL A 255 -27.58 -12.13 -15.02
CA VAL A 255 -27.61 -10.84 -15.71
C VAL A 255 -28.87 -10.09 -15.33
N THR A 256 -30.04 -10.71 -15.21
CA THR A 256 -31.25 -9.98 -14.78
C THR A 256 -31.13 -9.43 -13.36
N TYR A 257 -30.43 -10.15 -12.48
CA TYR A 257 -30.11 -9.68 -11.14
C TYR A 257 -29.12 -8.51 -11.18
N TYR A 258 -27.98 -8.67 -11.87
CA TYR A 258 -26.92 -7.66 -11.90
C TYR A 258 -27.16 -6.50 -12.89
N GLU A 259 -28.03 -6.64 -13.90
CA GLU A 259 -28.28 -5.61 -14.93
C GLU A 259 -28.87 -4.33 -14.33
N ARG A 260 -29.55 -4.44 -13.16
CA ARG A 260 -29.98 -3.28 -12.38
C ARG A 260 -28.83 -2.44 -11.83
N HIS A 261 -27.66 -3.06 -11.75
CA HIS A 261 -26.46 -2.56 -11.10
C HIS A 261 -25.32 -2.30 -12.10
N LEU A 262 -25.31 -3.03 -13.22
CA LEU A 262 -24.30 -2.92 -14.25
C LEU A 262 -24.54 -1.66 -15.11
N PRO A 263 -23.56 -0.76 -15.24
CA PRO A 263 -23.69 0.44 -16.07
C PRO A 263 -23.76 0.16 -17.58
N LYS A 264 -23.29 -1.01 -18.03
CA LYS A 264 -23.45 -1.48 -19.42
C LYS A 264 -24.28 -2.75 -19.44
N LYS A 265 -25.20 -2.83 -20.39
CA LYS A 265 -25.98 -4.04 -20.63
C LYS A 265 -25.07 -5.16 -21.14
N ILE A 266 -25.25 -6.35 -20.58
CA ILE A 266 -24.57 -7.57 -20.98
C ILE A 266 -25.58 -8.47 -21.66
N SER A 267 -25.18 -9.18 -22.73
CA SER A 267 -26.05 -10.18 -23.35
C SER A 267 -26.42 -11.27 -22.36
N LYS A 268 -27.71 -11.64 -22.31
CA LYS A 268 -28.26 -12.70 -21.45
C LYS A 268 -28.01 -14.11 -21.99
N LYS A 269 -27.20 -14.23 -23.04
CA LYS A 269 -26.85 -15.50 -23.69
C LYS A 269 -25.35 -15.57 -23.98
N PHE A 270 -24.81 -16.77 -23.82
CA PHE A 270 -23.50 -17.14 -24.33
C PHE A 270 -23.60 -17.31 -25.86
N ASN A 271 -22.84 -16.52 -26.61
CA ASN A 271 -22.82 -16.53 -28.08
C ASN A 271 -21.74 -17.47 -28.63
N ILE A 272 -21.51 -18.60 -27.95
CA ILE A 272 -20.46 -19.56 -28.30
C ILE A 272 -21.05 -20.97 -28.44
N ARG A 273 -20.29 -21.87 -29.06
CA ARG A 273 -20.72 -23.25 -29.33
C ARG A 273 -20.96 -24.02 -28.01
N PRO A 274 -22.01 -24.87 -27.90
CA PRO A 274 -22.36 -25.54 -26.64
C PRO A 274 -21.25 -26.40 -26.00
N ASP A 275 -20.45 -27.09 -26.80
CA ASP A 275 -19.28 -27.87 -26.35
C ASP A 275 -18.23 -26.95 -25.72
N VAL A 276 -17.87 -25.84 -26.39
CA VAL A 276 -16.89 -24.87 -25.87
C VAL A 276 -17.35 -24.26 -24.54
N LEU A 277 -18.63 -23.90 -24.44
CA LEU A 277 -19.20 -23.37 -23.20
C LEU A 277 -19.11 -24.37 -22.04
N CYS A 278 -19.42 -25.64 -22.30
CA CYS A 278 -19.34 -26.69 -21.28
C CYS A 278 -17.88 -26.95 -20.86
N GLU A 279 -16.92 -26.92 -21.79
CA GLU A 279 -15.50 -27.04 -21.47
C GLU A 279 -15.01 -25.87 -20.59
N CYS A 280 -15.38 -24.63 -20.91
CA CYS A 280 -15.08 -23.49 -20.03
C CYS A 280 -15.73 -23.63 -18.65
N ALA A 281 -16.99 -24.08 -18.60
CA ALA A 281 -17.70 -24.29 -17.34
C ALA A 281 -17.05 -25.39 -16.49
N LYS A 282 -16.57 -26.47 -17.08
CA LYS A 282 -15.82 -27.56 -16.40
C LYS A 282 -14.61 -27.04 -15.63
N ILE A 283 -13.89 -26.05 -16.18
CA ILE A 283 -12.71 -25.46 -15.52
C ILE A 283 -13.13 -24.63 -14.29
N LEU A 284 -14.19 -23.83 -14.41
CA LEU A 284 -14.62 -22.89 -13.36
C LEU A 284 -15.53 -23.53 -12.30
N ALA A 285 -16.27 -24.59 -12.63
CA ALA A 285 -17.26 -25.23 -11.78
C ALA A 285 -16.75 -25.61 -10.37
N PRO A 286 -15.56 -26.23 -10.19
CA PRO A 286 -15.10 -26.65 -8.86
C PRO A 286 -14.49 -25.52 -8.02
N ILE A 287 -14.34 -24.31 -8.56
CA ILE A 287 -13.69 -23.19 -7.87
C ILE A 287 -14.72 -22.39 -7.07
N LYS A 288 -14.33 -21.92 -5.89
CA LYS A 288 -15.11 -21.00 -5.05
C LYS A 288 -14.57 -19.57 -5.17
N ILE A 289 -15.37 -18.66 -5.73
CA ILE A 289 -14.95 -17.27 -5.96
C ILE A 289 -15.28 -16.37 -4.76
N THR A 290 -16.52 -16.40 -4.26
CA THR A 290 -17.07 -15.44 -3.27
C THR A 290 -16.34 -15.42 -1.92
N SER A 291 -15.60 -16.49 -1.59
CA SER A 291 -14.81 -16.61 -0.35
C SER A 291 -13.30 -16.63 -0.57
N SER A 292 -12.84 -16.32 -1.79
CA SER A 292 -11.40 -16.24 -2.10
C SER A 292 -10.71 -15.14 -1.28
N LYS A 293 -9.40 -15.30 -1.07
CA LYS A 293 -8.59 -14.26 -0.42
C LYS A 293 -8.61 -12.97 -1.27
N ARG A 294 -8.61 -11.80 -0.62
CA ARG A 294 -8.72 -10.49 -1.28
C ARG A 294 -7.58 -10.25 -2.27
N ASP A 295 -6.36 -10.63 -1.92
CA ASP A 295 -5.16 -10.51 -2.78
C ASP A 295 -5.31 -11.31 -4.09
N ILE A 296 -5.92 -12.50 -4.03
CA ILE A 296 -6.19 -13.33 -5.21
C ILE A 296 -7.22 -12.66 -6.12
N ILE A 297 -8.34 -12.18 -5.56
CA ILE A 297 -9.36 -11.43 -6.32
C ILE A 297 -8.76 -10.16 -6.92
N GLN A 298 -8.01 -9.39 -6.13
CA GLN A 298 -7.41 -8.13 -6.57
C GLN A 298 -6.41 -8.35 -7.71
N THR A 299 -5.51 -9.33 -7.56
CA THR A 299 -4.53 -9.67 -8.58
C THR A 299 -5.20 -10.10 -9.89
N PHE A 300 -6.25 -10.91 -9.79
CA PHE A 300 -7.07 -11.29 -10.94
C PHE A 300 -7.76 -10.09 -11.57
N TYR A 301 -8.44 -9.27 -10.77
CA TYR A 301 -9.14 -8.07 -11.22
C TYR A 301 -8.20 -7.10 -11.96
N MET A 302 -7.02 -6.82 -11.42
CA MET A 302 -6.05 -5.91 -12.05
C MET A 302 -5.63 -6.38 -13.44
N LYS A 303 -5.48 -7.70 -13.64
CA LYS A 303 -5.17 -8.27 -14.96
C LYS A 303 -6.41 -8.27 -15.86
N PHE A 304 -7.51 -8.80 -15.36
CA PHE A 304 -8.75 -9.00 -16.12
C PHE A 304 -9.39 -7.69 -16.56
N ALA A 305 -9.53 -6.72 -15.66
CA ALA A 305 -10.14 -5.43 -15.97
C ALA A 305 -9.29 -4.61 -16.96
N LYS A 306 -7.95 -4.73 -16.89
CA LYS A 306 -7.05 -4.13 -17.90
C LYS A 306 -7.30 -4.72 -19.28
N ASP A 307 -7.42 -6.04 -19.36
CA ASP A 307 -7.67 -6.75 -20.62
C ASP A 307 -9.07 -6.44 -21.16
N LEU A 308 -10.09 -6.44 -20.29
CA LEU A 308 -11.50 -6.19 -20.62
C LEU A 308 -11.75 -4.75 -21.09
N TYR A 309 -11.21 -3.76 -20.39
CA TYR A 309 -11.50 -2.34 -20.69
C TYR A 309 -10.42 -1.67 -21.55
N ARG A 310 -9.25 -2.30 -21.73
CA ARG A 310 -8.09 -1.71 -22.45
C ARG A 310 -7.67 -0.34 -21.91
N TRP A 311 -7.82 -0.11 -20.61
CA TRP A 311 -7.44 1.13 -19.93
C TRP A 311 -6.31 0.91 -18.93
N ASP A 312 -5.54 1.97 -18.66
CA ASP A 312 -4.62 1.98 -17.54
C ASP A 312 -5.38 2.27 -16.24
N LEU A 313 -5.74 1.20 -15.52
CA LEU A 313 -6.50 1.26 -14.26
C LEU A 313 -5.67 1.80 -13.09
N ALA A 314 -4.34 1.90 -13.24
CA ALA A 314 -3.45 2.28 -12.14
C ALA A 314 -3.84 3.63 -11.51
N GLN A 315 -4.36 4.56 -12.32
CA GLN A 315 -4.75 5.90 -11.88
C GLN A 315 -5.93 5.92 -10.87
N TYR A 316 -6.70 4.84 -10.76
CA TYR A 316 -7.88 4.75 -9.89
C TYR A 316 -7.68 3.85 -8.66
N PHE A 317 -6.43 3.44 -8.38
CA PHE A 317 -6.14 2.41 -7.40
C PHE A 317 -5.46 2.97 -6.15
N THR A 318 -5.95 2.55 -4.98
CA THR A 318 -5.29 2.73 -3.68
C THR A 318 -4.79 1.37 -3.17
N PRO A 319 -3.52 1.21 -2.75
CA PRO A 319 -2.99 -0.09 -2.34
C PRO A 319 -3.84 -0.79 -1.25
N PRO A 320 -4.08 -2.11 -1.32
CA PRO A 320 -5.05 -2.79 -0.46
C PRO A 320 -4.72 -2.65 1.02
N THR A 321 -3.45 -2.80 1.37
CA THR A 321 -2.90 -2.61 2.73
C THR A 321 -3.17 -1.22 3.30
N VAL A 322 -3.11 -0.16 2.47
CA VAL A 322 -3.47 1.20 2.89
C VAL A 322 -4.98 1.32 3.09
N THR A 323 -5.79 0.77 2.18
CA THR A 323 -7.25 0.80 2.35
C THR A 323 -7.72 0.01 3.58
N ASP A 324 -7.11 -1.15 3.87
CA ASP A 324 -7.39 -1.94 5.06
C ASP A 324 -7.05 -1.13 6.32
N PHE A 325 -5.85 -0.54 6.38
CA PHE A 325 -5.44 0.31 7.49
C PHE A 325 -6.41 1.48 7.72
N ILE A 326 -6.81 2.20 6.67
CA ILE A 326 -7.74 3.35 6.79
C ILE A 326 -9.12 2.89 7.28
N ILE A 327 -9.65 1.78 6.76
CA ILE A 327 -10.91 1.21 7.23
C ILE A 327 -10.78 0.67 8.66
N ASP A 328 -9.62 0.16 9.04
CA ASP A 328 -9.35 -0.29 10.40
C ASP A 328 -9.32 0.85 11.41
N MET A 329 -8.70 1.96 11.03
CA MET A 329 -8.69 3.21 11.78
C MET A 329 -10.11 3.77 11.91
N LEU A 330 -10.95 3.67 10.88
CA LEU A 330 -12.36 4.11 10.91
C LEU A 330 -13.28 3.17 11.71
N ASN A 331 -12.85 1.97 12.09
CA ASN A 331 -13.62 1.03 12.93
C ASN A 331 -15.14 0.93 12.62
N PRO A 332 -15.55 0.58 11.38
CA PRO A 332 -16.96 0.65 11.00
C PRO A 332 -17.79 -0.47 11.64
N GLN A 333 -18.99 -0.16 12.12
CA GLN A 333 -19.94 -1.09 12.73
C GLN A 333 -21.08 -1.45 11.77
N PHE A 334 -21.75 -2.58 12.00
CA PHE A 334 -22.90 -2.96 11.18
C PHE A 334 -24.08 -2.00 11.38
N GLY A 335 -24.72 -1.62 10.29
CA GLY A 335 -25.79 -0.61 10.26
C GLY A 335 -25.31 0.82 10.05
N GLU A 336 -24.00 1.09 10.17
CA GLU A 336 -23.43 2.40 9.86
C GLU A 336 -23.20 2.54 8.34
N HIS A 337 -23.88 3.49 7.72
CA HIS A 337 -23.72 3.75 6.29
C HIS A 337 -22.38 4.44 5.99
N LEU A 338 -21.57 3.81 5.13
CA LEU A 338 -20.28 4.28 4.65
C LEU A 338 -20.36 4.69 3.18
N LYS A 339 -19.88 5.90 2.85
CA LYS A 339 -19.81 6.39 1.46
C LYS A 339 -18.41 6.81 1.03
N ASP A 340 -18.08 6.47 -0.21
CA ASP A 340 -16.96 7.04 -0.97
C ASP A 340 -17.48 7.90 -2.15
N PRO A 341 -17.32 9.24 -2.10
CA PRO A 341 -17.83 10.15 -3.14
C PRO A 341 -16.92 10.27 -4.36
N ALA A 342 -15.76 9.62 -4.38
CA ALA A 342 -14.84 9.59 -5.52
C ALA A 342 -14.23 8.18 -5.62
N CYS A 343 -15.11 7.18 -5.77
CA CYS A 343 -14.75 5.82 -5.41
C CYS A 343 -13.75 5.14 -6.35
N GLY A 344 -13.50 5.68 -7.56
CA GLY A 344 -12.51 5.09 -8.47
C GLY A 344 -12.84 3.63 -8.77
N SER A 345 -11.96 2.71 -8.38
CA SER A 345 -12.16 1.25 -8.50
C SER A 345 -12.81 0.58 -7.27
N ALA A 346 -13.31 1.38 -6.33
CA ALA A 346 -13.99 1.00 -5.09
C ALA A 346 -13.12 0.25 -4.06
N ASP A 347 -11.81 0.48 -4.04
CA ASP A 347 -10.89 -0.23 -3.13
C ASP A 347 -11.23 -0.05 -1.64
N PHE A 348 -11.67 1.15 -1.24
CA PHE A 348 -12.15 1.40 0.12
C PHE A 348 -13.44 0.63 0.46
N LEU A 349 -14.38 0.56 -0.49
CA LEU A 349 -15.63 -0.17 -0.30
C LEU A 349 -15.37 -1.67 -0.23
N VAL A 350 -14.43 -2.19 -1.02
CA VAL A 350 -13.97 -3.58 -0.94
C VAL A 350 -13.35 -3.87 0.42
N ALA A 351 -12.46 -3.01 0.92
CA ALA A 351 -11.86 -3.15 2.25
C ALA A 351 -12.94 -3.16 3.36
N ALA A 352 -13.87 -2.20 3.31
CA ALA A 352 -15.00 -2.12 4.22
C ALA A 352 -15.91 -3.36 4.15
N PHE A 353 -16.17 -3.88 2.94
CA PHE A 353 -16.97 -5.09 2.75
C PHE A 353 -16.30 -6.33 3.37
N HIS A 354 -15.00 -6.54 3.13
CA HIS A 354 -14.29 -7.70 3.69
C HIS A 354 -14.22 -7.69 5.21
N LYS A 355 -14.08 -6.51 5.81
CA LYS A 355 -14.15 -6.35 7.27
C LYS A 355 -15.58 -6.58 7.77
N GLY A 356 -16.54 -5.87 7.17
CA GLY A 356 -17.93 -5.87 7.58
C GLY A 356 -18.66 -7.20 7.40
N ARG A 357 -18.32 -8.00 6.37
CA ARG A 357 -18.94 -9.32 6.15
C ARG A 357 -18.66 -10.33 7.28
N SER A 358 -17.60 -10.10 8.06
CA SER A 358 -17.29 -10.89 9.25
C SER A 358 -18.18 -10.52 10.44
N ILE A 359 -18.71 -9.30 10.44
CA ILE A 359 -19.64 -8.75 11.42
C ILE A 359 -21.07 -9.18 11.07
N ASP A 360 -21.51 -8.93 9.83
CA ASP A 360 -22.83 -9.32 9.32
C ASP A 360 -22.80 -9.65 7.82
N LYS A 361 -23.56 -10.65 7.39
CA LYS A 361 -23.61 -11.08 5.98
C LYS A 361 -24.25 -10.04 5.04
N ASN A 362 -25.07 -9.13 5.56
CA ASN A 362 -25.76 -8.09 4.81
C ASN A 362 -25.02 -6.75 4.79
N TYR A 363 -23.76 -6.72 5.21
CA TYR A 363 -22.97 -5.49 5.32
C TYR A 363 -22.89 -4.68 4.00
N ALA A 364 -23.03 -5.34 2.84
CA ALA A 364 -23.09 -4.66 1.55
C ALA A 364 -24.19 -3.58 1.46
N ASP A 365 -25.28 -3.70 2.23
CA ASP A 365 -26.36 -2.69 2.27
C ASP A 365 -25.91 -1.36 2.91
N CYS A 366 -24.81 -1.38 3.68
CA CYS A 366 -24.24 -0.22 4.34
C CYS A 366 -23.25 0.55 3.45
N LEU A 367 -22.90 0.04 2.26
CA LEU A 367 -21.83 0.58 1.42
C LEU A 367 -22.36 1.37 0.22
N TRP A 368 -21.80 2.56 -0.01
CA TRP A 368 -22.23 3.51 -1.04
C TRP A 368 -21.04 4.10 -1.78
N GLY A 369 -21.15 4.21 -3.10
CA GLY A 369 -20.06 4.72 -3.94
C GLY A 369 -20.55 5.64 -5.05
N SER A 370 -19.68 6.54 -5.47
CA SER A 370 -20.02 7.50 -6.52
C SER A 370 -18.75 7.96 -7.24
N ASP A 371 -18.82 8.07 -8.56
CA ASP A 371 -17.72 8.59 -9.38
C ASP A 371 -18.29 9.27 -10.64
N ASN A 372 -17.62 10.32 -11.12
CA ASN A 372 -18.08 11.06 -12.30
C ASN A 372 -17.75 10.32 -13.61
N SER A 373 -16.77 9.42 -13.57
CA SER A 373 -16.30 8.64 -14.70
C SER A 373 -17.08 7.36 -14.84
N MET A 374 -17.76 7.19 -15.97
CA MET A 374 -18.47 5.94 -16.28
C MET A 374 -17.53 4.72 -16.33
N ASN A 375 -16.26 4.97 -16.64
CA ASN A 375 -15.21 3.96 -16.69
C ASN A 375 -14.82 3.51 -15.27
N ALA A 376 -14.68 4.45 -14.33
CA ALA A 376 -14.44 4.16 -12.93
C ALA A 376 -15.63 3.41 -12.31
N VAL A 377 -16.87 3.87 -12.56
CA VAL A 377 -18.10 3.18 -12.10
C VAL A 377 -18.16 1.73 -12.62
N GLN A 378 -17.83 1.49 -13.90
CA GLN A 378 -17.73 0.12 -14.44
C GLN A 378 -16.71 -0.72 -13.68
N ALA A 379 -15.52 -0.16 -13.45
CA ALA A 379 -14.44 -0.82 -12.75
C ALA A 379 -14.83 -1.14 -11.29
N ALA A 380 -15.43 -0.18 -10.58
CA ALA A 380 -15.91 -0.29 -9.21
C ALA A 380 -17.00 -1.35 -9.03
N VAL A 381 -18.05 -1.30 -9.88
CA VAL A 381 -19.14 -2.28 -9.84
C VAL A 381 -18.59 -3.68 -10.08
N LEU A 382 -17.72 -3.87 -11.08
CA LEU A 382 -17.09 -5.16 -11.33
C LEU A 382 -16.25 -5.62 -10.12
N ASN A 383 -15.45 -4.73 -9.52
CA ASN A 383 -14.60 -5.07 -8.38
C ASN A 383 -15.46 -5.53 -7.18
N MET A 384 -16.49 -4.77 -6.84
CA MET A 384 -17.40 -5.11 -5.75
C MET A 384 -18.15 -6.43 -5.99
N LEU A 385 -18.64 -6.67 -7.22
CA LEU A 385 -19.28 -7.93 -7.59
C LEU A 385 -18.34 -9.14 -7.50
N LEU A 386 -17.09 -9.01 -7.96
CA LEU A 386 -16.08 -10.07 -7.84
C LEU A 386 -15.74 -10.39 -6.39
N ASN A 387 -15.81 -9.39 -5.51
CA ASN A 387 -15.65 -9.57 -4.07
C ASN A 387 -16.91 -10.12 -3.38
N GLY A 388 -18.04 -10.21 -4.10
CA GLY A 388 -19.28 -10.85 -3.65
C GLY A 388 -20.23 -9.92 -2.89
N ASP A 389 -20.24 -8.62 -3.19
CA ASP A 389 -21.12 -7.67 -2.50
C ASP A 389 -22.61 -7.88 -2.84
N GLY A 390 -22.91 -8.21 -4.11
CA GLY A 390 -24.25 -8.51 -4.61
C GLY A 390 -25.25 -7.36 -4.58
N LYS A 391 -24.83 -6.12 -4.30
CA LYS A 391 -25.71 -4.93 -4.12
C LYS A 391 -25.29 -3.72 -4.95
N THR A 392 -23.99 -3.44 -4.99
CA THR A 392 -23.28 -2.30 -5.59
C THR A 392 -24.12 -1.02 -5.63
N ASN A 393 -24.30 -0.37 -4.49
CA ASN A 393 -24.90 0.96 -4.42
C ASN A 393 -23.93 2.04 -4.95
N ILE A 394 -23.39 1.82 -6.15
CA ILE A 394 -22.42 2.67 -6.83
C ILE A 394 -23.11 3.38 -7.98
N LYS A 395 -22.96 4.70 -8.08
CA LYS A 395 -23.61 5.53 -9.10
C LYS A 395 -22.62 6.37 -9.88
N LYS A 396 -22.96 6.63 -11.16
CA LYS A 396 -22.32 7.69 -11.92
C LYS A 396 -22.93 9.03 -11.53
N GLU A 397 -22.18 9.86 -10.82
CA GLU A 397 -22.61 11.20 -10.42
C GLU A 397 -21.41 12.16 -10.30
N ASP A 398 -21.65 13.45 -10.57
CA ASP A 398 -20.73 14.51 -10.17
C ASP A 398 -21.02 14.84 -8.70
N SER A 399 -20.17 14.34 -7.80
CA SER A 399 -20.36 14.48 -6.35
C SER A 399 -20.24 15.93 -5.88
N LEU A 400 -19.47 16.77 -6.58
CA LEU A 400 -19.37 18.20 -6.24
C LEU A 400 -20.64 18.94 -6.64
N GLU A 401 -21.20 18.64 -7.81
CA GLU A 401 -22.50 19.17 -8.20
C GLU A 401 -23.59 18.71 -7.22
N ASN A 402 -23.61 17.44 -6.82
CA ASN A 402 -24.68 16.85 -6.02
C ASN A 402 -24.45 16.91 -4.49
N VAL A 403 -23.60 17.83 -4.01
CA VAL A 403 -23.23 17.95 -2.59
C VAL A 403 -24.43 17.97 -1.64
N ASN A 404 -25.52 18.64 -2.02
CA ASN A 404 -26.70 18.85 -1.17
C ASN A 404 -27.71 17.69 -1.18
N ASN A 405 -27.54 16.65 -2.00
CA ASN A 405 -28.55 15.59 -2.15
C ASN A 405 -28.59 14.62 -0.96
N SER A 406 -27.52 14.58 -0.14
CA SER A 406 -27.35 13.60 0.94
C SER A 406 -26.64 14.22 2.14
N LEU A 407 -27.05 15.43 2.51
CA LEU A 407 -26.57 16.09 3.72
C LEU A 407 -26.85 15.21 4.94
N ASP A 408 -25.87 15.12 5.85
CA ASP A 408 -25.98 14.39 7.11
C ASP A 408 -26.46 12.93 6.99
N SER A 409 -26.23 12.29 5.84
CA SER A 409 -26.85 11.00 5.51
C SER A 409 -25.96 9.79 5.83
N TYR A 410 -24.65 9.98 5.95
CA TYR A 410 -23.70 8.89 6.13
C TYR A 410 -23.00 8.97 7.47
N LYS A 411 -22.82 7.85 8.16
CA LYS A 411 -22.08 7.80 9.43
C LYS A 411 -20.57 7.84 9.20
N ILE A 412 -20.13 7.32 8.05
CA ILE A 412 -18.72 7.22 7.69
C ILE A 412 -18.51 7.74 6.27
N MET A 413 -17.55 8.65 6.09
CA MET A 413 -17.06 9.07 4.78
C MET A 413 -15.60 8.65 4.63
N VAL A 414 -15.26 8.06 3.48
CA VAL A 414 -13.87 7.77 3.12
C VAL A 414 -13.61 8.29 1.72
N CYS A 415 -12.49 8.96 1.50
CA CYS A 415 -12.24 9.58 0.21
C CYS A 415 -10.74 9.70 -0.09
N ASN A 416 -10.35 9.27 -1.29
CA ASN A 416 -9.10 9.67 -1.94
C ASN A 416 -9.47 10.52 -3.15
N PRO A 417 -9.75 11.83 -2.97
CA PRO A 417 -10.27 12.64 -4.07
C PRO A 417 -9.18 12.92 -5.12
N PRO A 418 -9.58 13.38 -6.32
CA PRO A 418 -8.60 13.73 -7.35
C PRO A 418 -7.72 14.91 -6.89
N PHE A 419 -6.40 14.69 -6.81
CA PHE A 419 -5.45 15.71 -6.37
C PHE A 419 -4.45 16.14 -7.45
N GLY A 420 -4.07 17.42 -7.39
CA GLY A 420 -3.04 18.03 -8.22
C GLY A 420 -3.36 19.50 -8.46
N VAL A 421 -2.35 20.37 -8.42
CA VAL A 421 -2.48 21.85 -8.52
C VAL A 421 -3.23 22.30 -9.81
N LYS A 422 -3.38 21.41 -10.80
CA LYS A 422 -4.06 21.66 -12.08
C LYS A 422 -5.52 21.18 -12.13
N ILE A 423 -6.01 20.45 -11.12
CA ILE A 423 -7.40 19.93 -11.07
C ILE A 423 -8.25 20.88 -10.22
N VAL A 424 -8.79 21.90 -10.88
CA VAL A 424 -9.60 22.96 -10.26
C VAL A 424 -11.04 22.95 -10.79
N GLU A 425 -11.98 23.28 -9.92
CA GLU A 425 -13.36 23.60 -10.30
C GLU A 425 -13.46 25.10 -10.62
N LYS A 426 -14.18 25.45 -11.70
CA LYS A 426 -14.35 26.82 -12.20
C LYS A 426 -15.81 27.22 -12.36
N ARG A 427 -16.74 26.25 -12.30
CA ARG A 427 -18.19 26.45 -12.39
C ARG A 427 -18.70 27.20 -11.17
N ALA A 428 -19.06 28.48 -11.35
CA ALA A 428 -19.47 29.36 -10.26
C ALA A 428 -20.71 28.84 -9.52
N GLU A 429 -21.63 28.19 -10.22
CA GLU A 429 -22.85 27.57 -9.71
C GLU A 429 -22.57 26.37 -8.79
N ILE A 430 -21.43 25.69 -8.96
CA ILE A 430 -20.98 24.63 -8.06
C ILE A 430 -20.21 25.23 -6.91
N LEU A 431 -19.24 26.13 -7.17
CA LEU A 431 -18.48 26.82 -6.13
C LEU A 431 -19.39 27.53 -5.11
N ASN A 432 -20.51 28.10 -5.57
CA ASN A 432 -21.50 28.74 -4.69
C ASN A 432 -22.14 27.80 -3.67
N ARG A 433 -22.10 26.47 -3.89
CA ARG A 433 -22.62 25.45 -2.97
C ARG A 433 -21.64 25.11 -1.84
N PHE A 434 -20.41 25.62 -1.90
CA PHE A 434 -19.33 25.34 -0.96
C PHE A 434 -18.88 26.61 -0.24
N ASP A 435 -18.57 26.47 1.04
CA ASP A 435 -17.96 27.49 1.87
C ASP A 435 -16.54 27.78 1.40
N LEU A 436 -15.78 26.76 1.05
CA LEU A 436 -14.45 26.86 0.45
C LEU A 436 -14.50 27.31 -1.02
N GLY A 437 -15.69 27.37 -1.62
CA GLY A 437 -15.93 28.03 -2.92
C GLY A 437 -16.19 29.53 -2.80
N LYS A 438 -16.22 30.08 -1.58
CA LYS A 438 -16.32 31.51 -1.30
C LYS A 438 -14.96 32.13 -0.99
N LEU A 439 -14.88 33.45 -1.13
CA LEU A 439 -13.74 34.23 -0.65
C LEU A 439 -13.79 34.32 0.88
N TRP A 440 -12.64 34.13 1.49
CA TRP A 440 -12.40 34.30 2.92
C TRP A 440 -11.40 35.44 3.13
N GLU A 441 -11.60 36.23 4.17
CA GLU A 441 -10.75 37.36 4.50
C GLU A 441 -10.58 37.49 6.02
N LYS A 442 -9.58 38.26 6.45
CA LYS A 442 -9.45 38.66 7.85
C LYS A 442 -10.23 39.95 8.05
N ASP A 443 -11.11 39.98 9.04
CA ASP A 443 -11.85 41.19 9.40
C ASP A 443 -10.95 42.21 10.13
N SER A 444 -11.53 43.32 10.57
CA SER A 444 -10.80 44.38 11.29
C SER A 444 -10.23 43.94 12.65
N LYS A 445 -10.69 42.82 13.19
CA LYS A 445 -10.19 42.20 14.44
C LYS A 445 -9.18 41.09 14.17
N GLY A 446 -8.91 40.77 12.90
CA GLY A 446 -8.03 39.69 12.48
C GLY A 446 -8.72 38.32 12.41
N ASP A 447 -10.03 38.24 12.66
CA ASP A 447 -10.78 36.98 12.60
C ASP A 447 -10.98 36.56 11.14
N ILE A 448 -10.78 35.27 10.85
CA ILE A 448 -11.01 34.71 9.52
C ILE A 448 -12.52 34.54 9.29
N VAL A 449 -13.07 35.26 8.32
CA VAL A 449 -14.51 35.28 8.00
C VAL A 449 -14.78 34.95 6.54
N LYS A 450 -15.88 34.24 6.32
CA LYS A 450 -16.40 33.90 4.99
C LYS A 450 -17.20 35.08 4.44
N THR A 451 -17.00 35.41 3.17
CA THR A 451 -17.78 36.43 2.45
C THR A 451 -18.79 35.78 1.50
N ASP A 452 -19.73 36.56 0.95
CA ASP A 452 -20.67 36.05 -0.06
C ASP A 452 -20.09 35.93 -1.47
N LYS A 453 -18.92 36.53 -1.72
CA LYS A 453 -18.26 36.54 -3.03
C LYS A 453 -17.68 35.17 -3.35
N ILE A 454 -17.87 34.71 -4.60
CA ILE A 454 -17.41 33.41 -5.08
C ILE A 454 -15.98 33.55 -5.62
N VAL A 455 -15.12 32.53 -5.39
CA VAL A 455 -13.78 32.50 -5.99
C VAL A 455 -13.84 32.20 -7.48
N LYS A 456 -12.80 32.59 -8.25
CA LYS A 456 -12.73 32.26 -9.69
C LYS A 456 -12.53 30.76 -9.96
N SER A 457 -11.83 30.09 -9.05
CA SER A 457 -11.57 28.65 -9.10
C SER A 457 -11.14 28.15 -7.73
N GLN A 458 -11.39 26.88 -7.45
CA GLN A 458 -10.90 26.22 -6.24
C GLN A 458 -10.34 24.83 -6.56
N GLU A 459 -9.33 24.39 -5.81
CA GLU A 459 -8.82 23.02 -5.90
C GLU A 459 -9.90 22.01 -5.51
N THR A 460 -10.12 21.02 -6.37
CA THR A 460 -11.18 20.01 -6.17
C THR A 460 -10.98 19.23 -4.87
N GLY A 461 -9.74 18.94 -4.47
CA GLY A 461 -9.42 18.29 -3.20
C GLY A 461 -10.00 19.00 -1.97
N LEU A 462 -9.97 20.34 -1.94
CA LEU A 462 -10.55 21.12 -0.84
C LEU A 462 -12.08 21.03 -0.83
N LEU A 463 -12.70 21.06 -2.01
CA LEU A 463 -14.16 20.91 -2.15
C LEU A 463 -14.63 19.49 -1.78
N PHE A 464 -13.84 18.45 -2.09
CA PHE A 464 -14.13 17.08 -1.65
C PHE A 464 -13.99 16.90 -0.14
N ALA A 465 -13.05 17.58 0.51
CA ALA A 465 -12.98 17.61 1.96
C ALA A 465 -14.26 18.22 2.56
N GLU A 466 -14.72 19.35 2.02
CA GLU A 466 -15.98 19.95 2.46
C GLU A 466 -17.21 19.07 2.14
N LEU A 467 -17.26 18.44 0.97
CA LEU A 467 -18.29 17.48 0.58
C LEU A 467 -18.41 16.34 1.61
N CYS A 468 -17.27 15.76 2.01
CA CYS A 468 -17.24 14.70 3.02
C CYS A 468 -17.85 15.20 4.33
N VAL A 469 -17.44 16.38 4.82
CA VAL A 469 -18.01 16.96 6.03
C VAL A 469 -19.51 17.23 5.90
N LYS A 470 -19.98 17.76 4.77
CA LYS A 470 -21.40 18.05 4.53
C LYS A 470 -22.29 16.80 4.50
N GLN A 471 -21.81 15.71 3.90
CA GLN A 471 -22.59 14.46 3.80
C GLN A 471 -22.45 13.54 5.01
N THR A 472 -21.45 13.77 5.86
CA THR A 472 -21.30 13.06 7.13
C THR A 472 -22.35 13.55 8.12
N SER A 473 -23.05 12.64 8.78
CA SER A 473 -23.96 12.92 9.89
C SER A 473 -23.22 13.54 11.09
N PRO A 474 -23.90 14.32 11.95
CA PRO A 474 -23.35 14.75 13.23
C PRO A 474 -22.72 13.58 14.01
N LYS A 475 -21.52 13.78 14.58
CA LYS A 475 -20.74 12.71 15.24
C LYS A 475 -20.37 11.53 14.33
N GLY A 476 -20.51 11.68 13.01
CA GLY A 476 -19.96 10.76 12.03
C GLY A 476 -18.48 11.03 11.80
N ARG A 477 -17.81 10.10 11.13
CA ARG A 477 -16.35 10.08 11.00
C ARG A 477 -15.90 10.06 9.55
N ILE A 478 -14.77 10.70 9.31
CA ILE A 478 -14.25 10.98 7.97
C ILE A 478 -12.80 10.53 7.91
N ALA A 479 -12.44 9.73 6.91
CA ALA A 479 -11.06 9.54 6.52
C ALA A 479 -10.84 10.15 5.14
N ILE A 480 -9.99 11.15 5.05
CA ILE A 480 -9.66 11.79 3.78
C ILE A 480 -8.15 11.84 3.58
N ILE A 481 -7.69 11.26 2.46
CA ILE A 481 -6.30 11.43 2.02
C ILE A 481 -6.16 12.86 1.54
N VAL A 482 -5.10 13.59 1.91
CA VAL A 482 -4.82 14.95 1.42
C VAL A 482 -3.31 15.15 1.21
N PRO A 483 -2.88 15.99 0.24
CA PRO A 483 -1.49 16.38 0.11
C PRO A 483 -0.99 17.11 1.36
N ASN A 484 0.26 16.85 1.79
CA ASN A 484 0.86 17.52 2.96
C ASN A 484 0.89 19.05 2.81
N GLY A 485 0.88 19.56 1.57
CA GLY A 485 0.77 20.99 1.30
C GLY A 485 -0.48 21.64 1.91
N TYR A 486 -1.63 20.96 1.92
CA TYR A 486 -2.85 21.51 2.53
C TYR A 486 -2.71 21.69 4.05
N LEU A 487 -1.90 20.84 4.67
CA LEU A 487 -1.69 20.78 6.12
C LEU A 487 -0.60 21.74 6.59
N GLY A 488 0.44 21.95 5.77
CA GLY A 488 1.66 22.68 6.17
C GLY A 488 1.86 24.06 5.51
N ASN A 489 1.32 24.30 4.31
CA ASN A 489 1.65 25.51 3.55
C ASN A 489 0.99 26.78 4.12
N ARG A 490 1.66 27.90 3.88
CA ARG A 490 1.32 29.23 4.43
C ARG A 490 0.41 30.08 3.55
N SER A 491 0.02 29.60 2.36
CA SER A 491 -0.91 30.37 1.53
C SER A 491 -2.23 30.56 2.26
N GLU A 492 -2.83 31.74 2.11
CA GLU A 492 -4.06 32.09 2.81
C GLU A 492 -5.17 31.08 2.55
N ASN A 493 -5.31 30.60 1.31
CA ASN A 493 -6.29 29.57 0.94
C ASN A 493 -6.18 28.30 1.80
N TYR A 494 -4.96 27.84 2.10
CA TYR A 494 -4.75 26.66 2.95
C TYR A 494 -4.92 26.96 4.43
N VAL A 495 -4.57 28.17 4.88
CA VAL A 495 -4.87 28.61 6.26
C VAL A 495 -6.38 28.65 6.48
N PHE A 496 -7.14 29.20 5.52
CA PHE A 496 -8.61 29.24 5.56
C PHE A 496 -9.23 27.85 5.53
N PHE A 497 -8.67 26.93 4.74
CA PHE A 497 -9.09 25.53 4.75
C PHE A 497 -8.91 24.89 6.14
N ARG A 498 -7.75 25.04 6.78
CA ARG A 498 -7.50 24.46 8.11
C ARG A 498 -8.39 25.08 9.18
N GLU A 499 -8.57 26.40 9.13
CA GLU A 499 -9.51 27.11 10.01
C GLU A 499 -10.95 26.59 9.83
N TRP A 500 -11.41 26.46 8.59
CA TRP A 500 -12.74 25.93 8.27
C TRP A 500 -12.89 24.48 8.77
N LEU A 501 -11.88 23.63 8.55
CA LEU A 501 -11.90 22.24 8.97
C LEU A 501 -12.02 22.11 10.49
N LEU A 502 -11.22 22.87 11.25
CA LEU A 502 -11.22 22.88 12.72
C LEU A 502 -12.54 23.40 13.30
N ARG A 503 -13.23 24.30 12.59
CA ARG A 503 -14.58 24.75 12.99
C ARG A 503 -15.63 23.66 12.84
N HIS A 504 -15.51 22.78 11.84
CA HIS A 504 -16.55 21.79 11.51
C HIS A 504 -16.27 20.40 12.09
N CYS A 505 -15.01 20.09 12.41
CA CYS A 505 -14.58 18.77 12.85
C CYS A 505 -13.68 18.83 14.08
N LYS A 506 -13.69 17.74 14.85
CA LYS A 506 -12.56 17.36 15.71
C LYS A 506 -11.61 16.47 14.92
N ILE A 507 -10.32 16.57 15.21
CA ILE A 507 -9.28 15.71 14.64
C ILE A 507 -9.14 14.50 15.56
N ALA A 508 -9.34 13.30 15.03
CA ALA A 508 -9.07 12.05 15.75
C ALA A 508 -7.60 11.64 15.57
N SER A 509 -7.14 11.64 14.32
CA SER A 509 -5.77 11.25 13.99
C SER A 509 -5.28 11.91 12.70
N ILE A 510 -3.98 12.17 12.62
CA ILE A 510 -3.29 12.52 11.38
C ILE A 510 -2.22 11.46 11.12
N CYS A 511 -2.34 10.71 10.03
CA CYS A 511 -1.36 9.70 9.66
C CYS A 511 -0.58 10.11 8.40
N SER A 512 0.72 10.35 8.54
CA SER A 512 1.61 10.65 7.41
C SER A 512 2.05 9.38 6.72
N PHE A 513 2.12 9.39 5.38
CA PHE A 513 2.68 8.31 4.59
C PHE A 513 3.98 8.73 3.90
N PRO A 514 4.88 7.78 3.59
CA PRO A 514 6.08 8.08 2.82
C PRO A 514 5.71 8.54 1.40
N ARG A 515 6.62 9.31 0.79
CA ARG A 515 6.50 9.69 -0.63
C ARG A 515 6.36 8.45 -1.51
N PHE A 516 5.61 8.59 -2.59
CA PHE A 516 5.32 7.54 -3.58
C PHE A 516 4.36 6.42 -3.14
N THR A 517 3.83 6.45 -1.92
CA THR A 517 2.79 5.49 -1.50
C THR A 517 1.59 5.50 -2.45
N PHE A 518 1.20 6.70 -2.92
CA PHE A 518 0.07 6.91 -3.84
C PHE A 518 0.50 7.19 -5.29
N LYS A 519 1.73 6.80 -5.67
CA LYS A 519 2.30 7.09 -7.00
C LYS A 519 1.50 6.47 -8.15
N THR A 520 0.91 5.30 -7.93
CA THR A 520 0.07 4.61 -8.92
C THR A 520 -1.15 5.44 -9.33
N SER A 521 -1.72 6.21 -8.40
CA SER A 521 -2.83 7.13 -8.61
C SER A 521 -2.42 8.46 -9.27
N GLY A 522 -1.15 8.58 -9.71
CA GLY A 522 -0.63 9.77 -10.40
C GLY A 522 -0.08 10.87 -9.49
N ALA A 523 -0.03 10.66 -8.17
CA ALA A 523 0.49 11.64 -7.21
C ALA A 523 1.99 11.44 -6.96
N ASP A 524 2.81 12.45 -7.29
CA ASP A 524 4.25 12.50 -6.96
C ASP A 524 4.53 13.21 -5.61
N VAL A 525 3.47 13.60 -4.91
CA VAL A 525 3.54 14.35 -3.65
C VAL A 525 3.28 13.45 -2.46
N SER A 526 3.90 13.78 -1.33
CA SER A 526 3.59 13.13 -0.05
C SER A 526 2.21 13.53 0.43
N ALA A 527 1.51 12.56 0.99
CA ALA A 527 0.14 12.69 1.43
C ALA A 527 -0.01 12.14 2.85
N SER A 528 -0.99 12.69 3.55
CA SER A 528 -1.42 12.25 4.87
C SER A 528 -2.90 11.89 4.82
N VAL A 529 -3.35 11.06 5.75
CA VAL A 529 -4.76 10.77 5.95
C VAL A 529 -5.22 11.50 7.21
N LEU A 530 -6.26 12.32 7.06
CA LEU A 530 -6.95 12.94 8.18
C LEU A 530 -8.10 12.04 8.61
N PHE A 531 -8.13 11.65 9.87
CA PHE A 531 -9.26 11.02 10.53
C PHE A 531 -9.95 12.06 11.39
N LEU A 532 -11.23 12.32 11.12
CA LEU A 532 -11.99 13.42 11.70
C LEU A 532 -13.31 12.91 12.26
N GLU A 533 -13.82 13.57 13.30
CA GLU A 533 -15.21 13.45 13.75
C GLU A 533 -15.93 14.77 13.45
N LYS A 534 -17.08 14.70 12.76
CA LYS A 534 -17.91 15.88 12.49
C LYS A 534 -18.54 16.38 13.79
N ARG A 535 -18.41 17.68 14.05
CA ARG A 535 -19.08 18.34 15.18
C ARG A 535 -20.60 18.37 14.95
N THR A 536 -21.36 18.36 16.04
CA THR A 536 -22.82 18.50 15.95
C THR A 536 -23.21 19.85 15.36
N GLU A 537 -22.53 20.90 15.79
CA GLU A 537 -22.66 22.24 15.24
C GLU A 537 -21.27 22.81 14.95
N PRO A 538 -21.09 23.57 13.86
CA PRO A 538 -19.82 24.20 13.55
C PRO A 538 -19.52 25.35 14.52
N LEU A 539 -18.25 25.50 14.88
CA LEU A 539 -17.77 26.61 15.70
C LEU A 539 -17.73 27.92 14.88
N LYS A 540 -17.88 29.05 15.57
CA LYS A 540 -17.69 30.36 14.94
C LYS A 540 -16.21 30.60 14.61
N ARG A 541 -15.31 30.26 15.53
CA ARG A 541 -13.85 30.29 15.36
C ARG A 541 -13.26 28.96 15.82
N SER A 542 -12.16 28.51 15.21
CA SER A 542 -11.49 27.28 15.66
C SER A 542 -11.03 27.37 17.12
N THR A 543 -10.65 28.56 17.58
CA THR A 543 -10.22 28.85 18.96
C THR A 543 -11.36 28.80 19.98
N ASP A 544 -12.63 28.73 19.55
CA ASP A 544 -13.76 28.48 20.45
C ASP A 544 -13.88 27.00 20.83
N SER A 545 -13.03 26.12 20.28
CA SER A 545 -13.01 24.69 20.60
C SER A 545 -12.66 24.45 22.05
N GLU A 546 -13.31 23.44 22.63
CA GLU A 546 -12.85 22.78 23.84
C GLU A 546 -11.47 22.14 23.62
N GLU A 547 -10.74 21.94 24.71
CA GLU A 547 -9.52 21.14 24.71
C GLU A 547 -9.87 19.66 24.53
N TYR A 548 -9.11 18.99 23.67
CA TYR A 548 -9.15 17.55 23.44
C TYR A 548 -7.80 17.10 22.87
N PHE A 549 -7.56 15.79 22.86
CA PHE A 549 -6.34 15.19 22.32
C PHE A 549 -6.59 14.47 20.99
N PHE A 550 -5.61 14.55 20.10
CA PHE A 550 -5.60 13.84 18.83
C PHE A 550 -4.29 13.06 18.64
N HIS A 551 -4.36 11.96 17.89
CA HIS A 551 -3.21 11.10 17.64
C HIS A 551 -2.44 11.54 16.38
N VAL A 552 -1.13 11.27 16.34
CA VAL A 552 -0.29 11.52 15.17
C VAL A 552 0.54 10.29 14.85
N GLY A 553 0.25 9.66 13.71
CA GLY A 553 0.96 8.46 13.24
C GLY A 553 1.94 8.77 12.12
N MET A 554 3.20 8.36 12.28
CA MET A 554 4.22 8.46 11.25
C MET A 554 4.47 7.07 10.65
N ILE A 555 3.94 6.82 9.44
CA ILE A 555 4.20 5.57 8.72
C ILE A 555 5.49 5.78 7.93
N GLU A 556 6.52 5.00 8.23
CA GLU A 556 7.79 5.01 7.52
C GLU A 556 7.93 3.76 6.64
N ARG A 557 7.38 2.64 7.10
CA ARG A 557 7.41 1.33 6.43
C ARG A 557 6.00 0.93 6.05
N VAL A 558 5.80 0.74 4.74
CA VAL A 558 4.51 0.30 4.18
C VAL A 558 4.47 -1.21 3.93
N GLY A 559 5.62 -1.90 3.92
CA GLY A 559 5.69 -3.34 3.63
C GLY A 559 5.93 -3.69 2.17
N TRP A 560 6.32 -2.73 1.33
CA TRP A 560 6.80 -2.92 -0.04
C TRP A 560 7.77 -1.81 -0.42
N ASP A 561 8.59 -2.05 -1.44
CA ASP A 561 9.56 -1.07 -1.93
C ASP A 561 8.88 0.10 -2.67
N LEU A 562 9.14 1.32 -2.21
CA LEU A 562 8.52 2.53 -2.75
C LEU A 562 9.27 3.03 -3.99
N GLY A 563 8.54 3.35 -5.05
CA GLY A 563 9.09 3.95 -6.28
C GLY A 563 9.25 3.00 -7.46
N ASN A 564 9.23 1.68 -7.23
CA ASN A 564 9.20 0.65 -8.26
C ASN A 564 7.76 0.27 -8.66
N LYS A 565 7.47 0.17 -9.97
CA LYS A 565 6.11 -0.14 -10.50
C LYS A 565 5.61 -1.54 -10.13
N VAL A 566 6.50 -2.45 -9.74
CA VAL A 566 6.20 -3.80 -9.28
C VAL A 566 6.91 -3.97 -7.93
N ALA A 567 6.31 -3.42 -6.89
CA ALA A 567 6.90 -3.47 -5.56
C ALA A 567 6.65 -4.84 -4.93
N ALA A 568 7.71 -5.63 -4.76
CA ALA A 568 7.63 -6.87 -3.99
C ALA A 568 7.39 -6.56 -2.51
N PRO A 569 6.68 -7.43 -1.77
CA PRO A 569 6.54 -7.28 -0.33
C PRO A 569 7.91 -7.29 0.37
N VAL A 570 8.08 -6.40 1.32
CA VAL A 570 9.22 -6.37 2.26
C VAL A 570 8.77 -7.03 3.55
N PHE A 571 9.58 -7.97 4.05
CA PHE A 571 9.24 -8.78 5.22
C PHE A 571 10.17 -8.47 6.39
N LYS A 572 9.63 -8.54 7.61
CA LYS A 572 10.38 -8.34 8.84
C LYS A 572 11.47 -9.39 8.97
N ARG A 573 12.63 -8.95 9.46
CA ARG A 573 13.77 -9.81 9.76
C ARG A 573 14.12 -9.71 11.24
N ASN A 574 14.63 -10.81 11.78
CA ASN A 574 15.28 -10.80 13.09
C ASN A 574 16.57 -9.98 13.00
N GLU A 575 16.77 -9.04 13.92
CA GLU A 575 17.94 -8.16 13.96
C GLU A 575 19.25 -8.91 14.24
N ASP A 576 19.19 -10.01 14.99
CA ASP A 576 20.37 -10.75 15.42
C ASP A 576 20.98 -11.62 14.29
N ASP A 577 20.13 -12.24 13.46
CA ASP A 577 20.56 -13.23 12.46
C ASP A 577 20.05 -12.98 11.03
N GLY A 578 19.22 -11.95 10.82
CA GLY A 578 18.67 -11.58 9.52
C GLY A 578 17.61 -12.54 8.96
N SER A 579 17.20 -13.57 9.71
CA SER A 579 16.16 -14.51 9.29
C SER A 579 14.79 -13.84 9.21
N TYR A 580 13.91 -14.32 8.34
CA TYR A 580 12.55 -13.77 8.23
C TYR A 580 11.71 -14.15 9.43
N LEU A 581 11.01 -13.18 10.01
CA LEU A 581 10.00 -13.46 11.03
C LEU A 581 8.75 -14.07 10.37
N ILE A 582 8.17 -15.07 11.04
CA ILE A 582 7.04 -15.84 10.55
C ILE A 582 5.89 -15.71 11.54
N SER A 583 4.68 -15.50 11.03
CA SER A 583 3.46 -15.52 11.85
C SER A 583 3.28 -16.90 12.48
N PRO A 584 3.13 -17.00 13.82
CA PRO A 584 2.83 -18.26 14.49
C PRO A 584 1.52 -18.89 14.01
N ASP A 585 0.54 -18.06 13.62
CA ASP A 585 -0.81 -18.48 13.28
C ASP A 585 -0.90 -19.00 11.83
N THR A 586 -0.28 -18.28 10.89
CA THR A 586 -0.40 -18.60 9.45
C THR A 586 0.82 -19.36 8.91
N GLY A 587 1.97 -19.26 9.58
CA GLY A 587 3.24 -19.78 9.07
C GLY A 587 3.76 -19.00 7.84
N GLU A 588 3.21 -17.82 7.55
CA GLU A 588 3.64 -16.91 6.48
C GLU A 588 4.62 -15.85 7.00
N GLN A 589 5.45 -15.28 6.12
CA GLN A 589 6.43 -14.25 6.48
C GLN A 589 5.70 -12.95 6.91
N LEU A 590 6.11 -12.36 8.03
CA LEU A 590 5.52 -11.11 8.52
C LEU A 590 5.94 -9.94 7.62
N ILE A 591 4.98 -9.16 7.15
CA ILE A 591 5.23 -7.95 6.35
C ILE A 591 5.85 -6.86 7.23
N ASP A 592 6.86 -6.16 6.71
CA ASP A 592 7.51 -5.05 7.40
C ASP A 592 6.74 -3.75 7.20
N SER A 593 5.65 -3.58 7.96
CA SER A 593 4.81 -2.39 7.93
C SER A 593 4.48 -1.85 9.32
N ASP A 594 4.24 -0.53 9.37
CA ASP A 594 3.90 0.20 10.60
C ASP A 594 2.38 0.26 10.86
N PHE A 595 1.54 -0.21 9.94
CA PHE A 595 0.08 -0.08 10.04
C PHE A 595 -0.49 -0.66 11.34
N SER A 596 -0.03 -1.85 11.73
CA SER A 596 -0.51 -2.53 12.94
C SER A 596 -0.08 -1.83 14.24
N SER A 597 1.15 -1.32 14.29
CA SER A 597 1.65 -0.56 15.43
C SER A 597 0.96 0.78 15.55
N ILE A 598 0.76 1.51 14.45
CA ILE A 598 0.06 2.80 14.45
C ILE A 598 -1.43 2.63 14.80
N LEU A 599 -2.09 1.58 14.32
CA LEU A 599 -3.47 1.29 14.71
C LEU A 599 -3.60 0.99 16.22
N THR A 600 -2.62 0.26 16.77
CA THR A 600 -2.54 -0.05 18.20
C THR A 600 -2.30 1.22 19.02
N ASP A 601 -1.36 2.06 18.58
CA ASP A 601 -1.02 3.34 19.19
C ASP A 601 -2.25 4.27 19.22
N PHE A 602 -2.94 4.42 18.08
CA PHE A 602 -4.17 5.21 17.99
C PHE A 602 -5.25 4.75 18.99
N ARG A 603 -5.49 3.45 19.09
CA ARG A 603 -6.51 2.89 20.00
C ARG A 603 -6.17 3.01 21.48
N ASN A 604 -4.88 3.18 21.81
CA ASN A 604 -4.42 3.41 23.18
C ASN A 604 -4.16 4.89 23.48
N SER A 605 -4.32 5.78 22.50
CA SER A 605 -4.11 7.22 22.65
C SER A 605 -5.25 7.87 23.43
N LEU A 606 -5.00 9.04 24.03
CA LEU A 606 -6.02 9.86 24.69
C LEU A 606 -7.13 10.28 23.72
N SER A 607 -6.88 10.26 22.41
CA SER A 607 -7.94 10.51 21.41
C SER A 607 -9.06 9.47 21.49
N ALA A 608 -8.74 8.22 21.86
CA ALA A 608 -9.72 7.16 22.07
C ALA A 608 -10.67 7.42 23.24
N ASP A 609 -10.25 8.21 24.23
CA ASP A 609 -11.08 8.62 25.36
C ASP A 609 -12.00 9.80 24.98
N GLU A 610 -11.65 10.57 23.95
CA GLU A 610 -12.42 11.72 23.44
C GLU A 610 -13.51 11.31 22.45
N MET A 611 -13.37 10.15 21.80
CA MET A 611 -14.24 9.69 20.72
C MET A 611 -14.51 8.18 20.81
N ASP A 612 -15.69 7.83 21.34
CA ASP A 612 -16.09 6.45 21.65
C ASP A 612 -15.95 5.47 20.47
N TRP A 613 -16.19 5.94 19.24
CA TRP A 613 -16.17 5.10 18.05
C TRP A 613 -14.80 4.46 17.76
N ILE A 614 -13.70 5.02 18.30
CA ILE A 614 -12.33 4.53 18.09
C ILE A 614 -12.16 3.12 18.68
N THR A 615 -12.78 2.86 19.83
CA THR A 615 -12.68 1.58 20.56
C THR A 615 -13.99 0.80 20.62
N GLU A 616 -15.06 1.32 20.02
CA GLU A 616 -16.37 0.67 19.98
C GLU A 616 -16.27 -0.78 19.44
N GLY A 617 -16.85 -1.72 20.18
CA GLY A 617 -16.85 -3.14 19.85
C GLY A 617 -15.52 -3.88 20.06
N ILE A 618 -14.47 -3.21 20.55
CA ILE A 618 -13.14 -3.79 20.78
C ILE A 618 -12.99 -4.19 22.25
N THR A 619 -12.98 -5.50 22.53
CA THR A 619 -13.00 -6.05 23.91
C THR A 619 -11.62 -6.28 24.53
N SER A 620 -10.56 -6.30 23.72
CA SER A 620 -9.18 -6.43 24.17
C SER A 620 -8.53 -5.04 24.28
N LYS A 621 -8.22 -4.58 25.49
CA LYS A 621 -7.23 -3.50 25.68
C LYS A 621 -5.91 -3.96 25.04
N VAL A 622 -5.43 -3.23 24.04
CA VAL A 622 -4.32 -3.70 23.18
C VAL A 622 -2.95 -3.54 23.85
N CYS A 623 -2.80 -2.72 24.88
CA CYS A 623 -1.59 -2.67 25.71
C CYS A 623 -1.84 -1.92 27.03
N SER A 624 -0.92 -1.99 27.99
CA SER A 624 -0.92 -1.13 29.18
C SER A 624 -0.25 0.23 28.94
N ALA A 625 0.43 0.41 27.81
CA ALA A 625 1.10 1.66 27.46
C ALA A 625 0.12 2.61 26.77
N GLU A 626 0.10 3.86 27.22
CA GLU A 626 -0.65 4.97 26.63
C GLU A 626 -0.06 5.34 25.26
N GLY A 627 -0.93 5.52 24.26
CA GLY A 627 -0.53 5.84 22.89
C GLY A 627 -0.25 7.31 22.67
N TRP A 628 0.54 7.64 21.64
CA TRP A 628 0.98 9.02 21.40
C TRP A 628 -0.20 9.96 21.11
N SER A 629 -0.23 11.09 21.82
CA SER A 629 -1.35 12.04 21.82
C SER A 629 -0.86 13.47 21.88
N VAL A 630 -1.58 14.38 21.21
CA VAL A 630 -1.22 15.79 21.08
C VAL A 630 -2.42 16.65 21.44
N SER A 631 -2.23 17.64 22.31
CA SER A 631 -3.30 18.60 22.64
C SER A 631 -3.62 19.46 21.42
N ILE A 632 -4.92 19.62 21.14
CA ILE A 632 -5.39 20.49 20.06
C ILE A 632 -4.95 21.96 20.25
N LYS A 633 -4.67 22.40 21.48
CA LYS A 633 -4.18 23.76 21.76
C LYS A 633 -2.91 24.09 20.98
N ASN A 634 -2.01 23.12 20.80
CA ASN A 634 -0.78 23.30 20.02
C ASN A 634 -1.05 23.73 18.57
N VAL A 635 -2.19 23.32 18.00
CA VAL A 635 -2.65 23.73 16.67
C VAL A 635 -3.38 25.07 16.74
N LEU A 636 -4.26 25.26 17.73
CA LEU A 636 -5.08 26.45 17.86
C LEU A 636 -4.26 27.71 18.18
N ASP A 637 -3.15 27.56 18.91
CA ASP A 637 -2.22 28.63 19.25
C ASP A 637 -1.28 29.00 18.09
N ASP A 638 -1.21 28.17 17.05
CA ASP A 638 -0.48 28.51 15.82
C ASP A 638 -1.33 29.41 14.92
N ASP A 639 -0.83 30.61 14.59
CA ASP A 639 -1.47 31.55 13.65
C ASP A 639 -1.77 30.94 12.28
N LEU A 640 -0.96 29.97 11.85
CA LEU A 640 -1.15 29.26 10.58
C LEU A 640 -2.04 28.03 10.72
N LYS A 641 -2.44 27.67 11.94
CA LYS A 641 -3.24 26.49 12.26
C LYS A 641 -2.65 25.23 11.63
N THR A 642 -1.34 25.04 11.76
CA THR A 642 -0.62 24.00 11.03
C THR A 642 -1.09 22.62 11.45
N LEU A 643 -1.35 21.74 10.49
CA LEU A 643 -1.74 20.34 10.70
C LEU A 643 -0.70 19.36 10.13
N ASP A 644 0.49 19.84 9.78
CA ASP A 644 1.58 18.98 9.29
C ASP A 644 2.00 18.00 10.40
N PRO A 645 1.86 16.68 10.20
CA PRO A 645 2.12 15.67 11.23
C PRO A 645 3.57 15.69 11.72
N LYS A 646 4.54 16.17 10.91
CA LYS A 646 5.94 16.27 11.35
C LYS A 646 6.14 17.22 12.54
N ARG A 647 5.24 18.18 12.75
CA ARG A 647 5.30 19.13 13.89
C ARG A 647 4.85 18.54 15.21
N TYR A 648 4.16 17.41 15.14
CA TYR A 648 3.44 16.84 16.27
C TYR A 648 3.78 15.37 16.48
N CYS A 649 4.77 14.84 15.75
CA CYS A 649 5.23 13.47 15.95
C CYS A 649 6.02 13.35 17.26
N GLU A 650 5.89 12.19 17.91
CA GLU A 650 6.52 11.88 19.19
C GLU A 650 8.01 12.19 19.21
N LYS A 651 8.73 11.82 18.13
CA LYS A 651 10.17 12.03 18.00
C LYS A 651 10.57 13.50 18.13
N TYR A 652 9.80 14.42 17.54
CA TYR A 652 10.12 15.85 17.58
C TYR A 652 9.69 16.48 18.91
N VAL A 653 8.45 16.23 19.34
CA VAL A 653 7.90 16.84 20.56
C VAL A 653 8.69 16.40 21.79
N SER A 654 8.92 15.09 21.95
CA SER A 654 9.68 14.54 23.09
C SER A 654 11.12 15.06 23.11
N LEU A 655 11.74 15.24 21.94
CA LEU A 655 13.08 15.81 21.84
C LEU A 655 13.11 17.26 22.31
N VAL A 656 12.18 18.09 21.83
CA VAL A 656 12.13 19.52 22.21
C VAL A 656 11.82 19.68 23.69
N ASP A 657 10.90 18.87 24.23
CA ASP A 657 10.55 18.90 25.65
C ASP A 657 11.74 18.46 26.52
N ALA A 658 12.47 17.42 26.11
CA ALA A 658 13.70 17.01 26.79
C ALA A 658 14.77 18.12 26.80
N ILE A 659 14.95 18.83 25.67
CA ILE A 659 15.89 19.98 25.62
C ILE A 659 15.41 21.11 26.55
N LYS A 660 14.11 21.40 26.57
CA LYS A 660 13.54 22.48 27.40
C LYS A 660 13.58 22.21 28.90
N GLN A 661 13.67 20.95 29.32
CA GLN A 661 13.87 20.57 30.72
C GLN A 661 15.27 20.90 31.23
N GLU A 662 16.23 21.06 30.33
CA GLU A 662 17.61 21.43 30.62
C GLU A 662 17.86 22.92 30.37
N SER A 663 19.07 23.40 30.70
CA SER A 663 19.48 24.77 30.36
C SER A 663 19.57 24.95 28.84
N HIS A 664 18.79 25.87 28.29
CA HIS A 664 18.64 26.07 26.84
C HIS A 664 18.41 27.55 26.49
N PHE A 665 18.46 27.84 25.19
CA PHE A 665 18.06 29.11 24.59
C PHE A 665 17.49 28.89 23.18
N TYR A 666 16.79 29.86 22.62
CA TYR A 666 16.35 29.80 21.23
C TYR A 666 17.48 30.22 20.30
N LEU A 667 17.59 29.62 19.12
CA LEU A 667 18.64 29.93 18.15
C LEU A 667 18.76 31.44 17.87
N THR A 668 17.63 32.14 17.82
CA THR A 668 17.55 33.58 17.57
C THR A 668 17.85 34.46 18.81
N ASP A 669 18.04 33.88 20.00
CA ASP A 669 18.53 34.59 21.18
C ASP A 669 20.04 34.88 21.09
N ALA A 670 20.73 34.27 20.12
CA ALA A 670 22.16 34.40 19.88
C ALA A 670 22.50 34.83 18.45
N LEU A 671 21.57 34.61 17.51
CA LEU A 671 21.77 34.88 16.09
C LEU A 671 20.66 35.78 15.51
N GLU A 672 21.06 36.77 14.72
CA GLU A 672 20.17 37.59 13.89
C GLU A 672 20.06 37.01 12.48
N ILE A 673 18.84 36.90 11.94
CA ILE A 673 18.62 36.44 10.55
C ILE A 673 18.79 37.62 9.60
N ILE A 674 19.72 37.53 8.65
CA ILE A 674 19.98 38.57 7.66
C ILE A 674 19.30 38.23 6.34
N SER A 675 18.39 39.10 5.89
CA SER A 675 17.65 38.89 4.65
C SER A 675 18.55 38.83 3.41
N GLN A 676 18.06 38.17 2.37
CA GLN A 676 18.75 38.08 1.09
C GLN A 676 18.90 39.42 0.36
N GLY A 677 20.01 39.60 -0.36
CA GLY A 677 20.25 40.76 -1.23
C GLY A 677 20.62 42.06 -0.49
N ILE A 678 20.79 42.00 0.82
CA ILE A 678 21.24 43.11 1.65
C ILE A 678 22.55 42.76 2.38
N ASN A 679 23.31 43.78 2.75
CA ASN A 679 24.38 43.65 3.74
C ASN A 679 23.81 43.70 5.16
N SER A 680 24.68 43.56 6.15
CA SER A 680 24.33 43.66 7.56
C SER A 680 23.86 45.03 8.03
N LEU A 681 24.07 46.08 7.25
CA LEU A 681 23.54 47.42 7.50
C LEU A 681 22.17 47.64 6.83
N GLY A 682 21.60 46.61 6.18
CA GLY A 682 20.32 46.70 5.47
C GLY A 682 20.42 47.30 4.06
N GLU A 683 21.63 47.58 3.58
CA GLU A 683 21.85 48.20 2.28
C GLU A 683 21.83 47.14 1.16
N ARG A 684 21.17 47.45 0.05
CA ARG A 684 21.14 46.54 -1.11
C ARG A 684 22.51 46.46 -1.77
N ILE A 685 23.04 45.26 -1.90
CA ILE A 685 24.29 45.04 -2.64
C ILE A 685 23.95 44.76 -4.10
N LYS A 686 24.53 45.56 -5.00
CA LYS A 686 24.43 45.35 -6.45
C LYS A 686 25.66 44.57 -6.93
N LYS A 687 25.42 43.52 -7.70
CA LYS A 687 26.48 42.71 -8.30
C LYS A 687 27.04 43.43 -9.52
N GLU A 688 28.36 43.43 -9.63
CA GLU A 688 29.09 43.89 -10.82
C GLU A 688 29.35 42.74 -11.79
N ASP A 689 28.92 42.88 -13.04
CA ASP A 689 28.99 41.81 -14.03
C ASP A 689 30.41 41.32 -14.31
N SER A 690 31.39 42.24 -14.36
CA SER A 690 32.77 41.94 -14.71
C SER A 690 33.60 41.37 -13.54
N LYS A 691 33.15 41.55 -12.30
CA LYS A 691 33.85 41.10 -11.09
C LYS A 691 33.74 39.58 -10.95
N VAL A 692 34.82 38.93 -10.51
CA VAL A 692 34.82 37.50 -10.19
C VAL A 692 34.39 37.33 -8.73
N TYR A 693 33.38 36.50 -8.51
CA TYR A 693 32.86 36.14 -7.19
C TYR A 693 33.14 34.67 -6.90
N LYS A 694 33.27 34.37 -5.60
CA LYS A 694 33.30 32.98 -5.11
C LYS A 694 31.87 32.54 -4.84
N TYR A 695 31.32 31.70 -5.70
CA TYR A 695 29.95 31.24 -5.56
C TYR A 695 29.88 29.89 -4.84
N ILE A 696 29.02 29.81 -3.81
CA ILE A 696 28.81 28.60 -2.99
C ILE A 696 27.38 28.11 -3.19
N GLU A 697 27.25 26.90 -3.75
CA GLU A 697 25.97 26.20 -3.86
C GLU A 697 25.68 25.31 -2.65
N ILE A 698 24.40 24.97 -2.43
CA ILE A 698 24.00 24.10 -1.32
C ILE A 698 24.63 22.70 -1.40
N GLN A 699 24.98 22.22 -2.60
CA GLN A 699 25.68 20.94 -2.77
C GLN A 699 27.15 21.00 -2.34
N ASP A 700 27.72 22.20 -2.32
CA ASP A 700 29.12 22.48 -1.98
C ASP A 700 29.31 22.81 -0.50
N ILE A 701 28.24 22.74 0.30
CA ILE A 701 28.27 22.92 1.76
C ILE A 701 28.24 21.54 2.44
N GLY A 702 29.16 21.34 3.38
CA GLY A 702 29.28 20.18 4.25
C GLY A 702 28.79 20.47 5.68
N TYR A 703 29.57 20.04 6.67
CA TYR A 703 29.21 20.11 8.10
C TYR A 703 30.20 20.98 8.85
N GLY A 704 30.21 22.28 8.54
CA GLY A 704 31.22 23.23 8.96
C GLY A 704 32.26 23.56 7.88
N ASP A 705 32.19 22.88 6.73
CA ASP A 705 33.07 23.10 5.57
C ASP A 705 32.30 23.51 4.31
N TYR A 706 33.01 24.13 3.37
CA TYR A 706 32.44 24.54 2.09
C TYR A 706 33.45 24.41 0.93
N LYS A 707 32.91 24.40 -0.30
CA LYS A 707 33.64 24.63 -1.55
C LYS A 707 32.99 25.79 -2.31
N TYR A 708 33.78 26.44 -3.16
CA TYR A 708 33.27 27.49 -4.04
C TYR A 708 33.78 27.31 -5.46
N THR A 709 33.02 27.87 -6.40
CA THR A 709 33.42 28.02 -7.79
C THR A 709 33.57 29.50 -8.10
N GLU A 710 34.64 29.88 -8.79
CA GLU A 710 34.83 31.26 -9.25
C GLU A 710 34.01 31.50 -10.50
N MET A 711 33.17 32.53 -10.46
CA MET A 711 32.26 32.90 -11.56
C MET A 711 32.25 34.41 -11.72
N LYS A 712 32.12 34.92 -12.94
CA LYS A 712 31.87 36.35 -13.16
C LYS A 712 30.46 36.72 -12.72
N GLY A 713 30.25 37.99 -12.36
CA GLY A 713 28.95 38.49 -11.89
C GLY A 713 27.79 38.16 -12.83
N TRP A 714 28.01 38.23 -14.15
CA TRP A 714 26.99 37.88 -15.16
C TRP A 714 26.75 36.37 -15.30
N GLU A 715 27.66 35.52 -14.84
CA GLU A 715 27.54 34.06 -14.84
C GLU A 715 26.78 33.55 -13.60
N LEU A 716 26.66 34.39 -12.56
CA LEU A 716 26.03 33.99 -11.30
C LEU A 716 24.55 33.64 -11.51
N PRO A 717 24.09 32.50 -10.98
CA PRO A 717 22.70 32.12 -11.13
C PRO A 717 21.78 33.03 -10.32
N SER A 718 20.50 33.07 -10.68
CA SER A 718 19.47 33.89 -10.01
C SER A 718 19.36 33.61 -8.51
N ARG A 719 19.67 32.37 -8.09
CA ARG A 719 19.71 31.89 -6.71
C ARG A 719 20.89 32.41 -5.88
N ALA A 720 21.94 32.98 -6.49
CA ALA A 720 23.05 33.59 -5.75
C ALA A 720 22.54 34.88 -5.09
N LYS A 721 22.31 34.88 -3.77
CA LYS A 721 21.52 35.94 -3.11
C LYS A 721 22.13 36.49 -1.82
N HIS A 722 22.91 35.70 -1.09
CA HIS A 722 23.51 36.15 0.17
C HIS A 722 24.96 36.54 -0.06
N HIS A 723 25.29 37.81 0.13
CA HIS A 723 26.68 38.24 0.18
C HIS A 723 27.31 37.80 1.49
N VAL A 724 28.56 37.35 1.42
CA VAL A 724 29.28 36.84 2.59
C VAL A 724 29.94 37.97 3.36
N GLU A 725 29.76 37.95 4.67
CA GLU A 725 30.54 38.73 5.63
C GLU A 725 31.14 37.77 6.67
N GLN A 726 32.35 38.09 7.11
CA GLN A 726 33.09 37.23 8.04
C GLN A 726 32.34 37.05 9.36
N GLY A 727 32.34 35.82 9.89
CA GLY A 727 31.68 35.45 11.14
C GLY A 727 30.22 35.05 10.98
N ASP A 728 29.60 35.28 9.82
CA ASP A 728 28.23 34.83 9.56
C ASP A 728 28.16 33.30 9.42
N ILE A 729 27.06 32.72 9.86
CA ILE A 729 26.74 31.30 9.76
C ILE A 729 25.71 31.10 8.64
N TYR A 730 25.95 30.10 7.80
CA TYR A 730 25.03 29.71 6.73
C TYR A 730 24.44 28.34 7.04
N LEU A 731 23.11 28.25 7.08
CA LEU A 731 22.37 27.01 7.35
C LEU A 731 21.52 26.62 6.15
N GLY A 732 21.53 25.36 5.73
CA GLY A 732 20.63 24.89 4.68
C GLY A 732 19.15 25.09 5.05
N SER A 733 18.37 25.73 4.17
CA SER A 733 16.94 26.00 4.41
C SER A 733 16.02 24.87 3.95
N VAL A 734 16.50 24.05 2.99
CA VAL A 734 15.72 22.97 2.35
C VAL A 734 15.83 21.67 3.15
N TRP A 735 14.70 20.95 3.31
CA TRP A 735 14.56 19.73 4.11
C TRP A 735 15.69 18.69 3.92
N GLY A 736 16.10 18.41 2.68
CA GLY A 736 17.16 17.44 2.38
C GLY A 736 18.58 17.92 2.71
N SER A 737 18.74 19.19 3.04
CA SER A 737 20.01 19.89 3.26
C SER A 737 20.07 20.60 4.62
N VAL A 738 19.10 20.37 5.51
CA VAL A 738 19.02 21.09 6.81
C VAL A 738 20.25 20.89 7.70
N THR A 739 20.96 19.77 7.54
CA THR A 739 22.19 19.46 8.28
C THR A 739 23.43 20.13 7.69
N LYS A 740 23.32 20.76 6.52
CA LYS A 740 24.43 21.44 5.87
C LYS A 740 24.58 22.81 6.45
N TRP A 741 25.79 23.13 6.86
CA TRP A 741 26.11 24.44 7.41
C TRP A 741 27.60 24.77 7.24
N PHE A 742 27.94 26.06 7.29
CA PHE A 742 29.32 26.51 7.44
C PHE A 742 29.35 27.90 8.09
N MET A 743 30.53 28.30 8.59
CA MET A 743 30.78 29.65 9.08
C MET A 743 31.77 30.37 8.16
N ALA A 744 31.47 31.63 7.86
CA ALA A 744 32.26 32.43 6.95
C ALA A 744 33.57 32.88 7.59
N ASP A 745 34.68 32.46 6.99
CA ASP A 745 36.02 32.90 7.37
C ASP A 745 36.54 34.04 6.47
N SER A 746 37.72 34.56 6.81
CA SER A 746 38.35 35.69 6.09
C SER A 746 38.66 35.41 4.62
N ARG A 747 38.69 34.16 4.16
CA ARG A 747 38.94 33.80 2.76
C ARG A 747 37.72 33.99 1.87
N LEU A 748 36.53 34.18 2.44
CA LEU A 748 35.28 34.36 1.70
C LEU A 748 34.96 35.82 1.35
N GLU A 749 35.97 36.69 1.32
CA GLU A 749 35.82 37.99 0.70
C GLU A 749 35.32 37.84 -0.75
N ASP A 750 34.32 38.65 -1.12
CA ASP A 750 33.61 38.61 -2.40
C ASP A 750 32.90 37.29 -2.73
N ALA A 751 32.52 36.52 -1.69
CA ALA A 751 31.70 35.33 -1.87
C ALA A 751 30.20 35.64 -1.88
N ILE A 752 29.45 34.83 -2.62
CA ILE A 752 27.99 34.85 -2.67
C ILE A 752 27.46 33.42 -2.48
N VAL A 753 26.50 33.27 -1.56
CA VAL A 753 25.85 32.01 -1.22
C VAL A 753 24.46 31.96 -1.84
N THR A 754 24.02 30.75 -2.20
CA THR A 754 22.67 30.50 -2.69
C THR A 754 21.59 30.84 -1.65
N ASN A 755 20.40 31.25 -2.10
CA ASN A 755 19.19 31.39 -1.28
C ASN A 755 18.59 30.06 -0.78
N GLY A 756 19.20 28.91 -1.08
CA GLY A 756 18.89 27.65 -0.39
C GLY A 756 19.47 27.57 1.03
N CYS A 757 20.01 28.68 1.54
CA CYS A 757 20.56 28.81 2.88
C CYS A 757 19.99 30.04 3.59
N TYR A 758 19.87 29.97 4.89
CA TYR A 758 19.76 31.14 5.75
C TYR A 758 21.13 31.70 6.08
N ARG A 759 21.24 33.02 6.12
CA ARG A 759 22.39 33.75 6.62
C ARG A 759 22.07 34.25 8.01
N LEU A 760 22.86 33.86 9.00
CA LEU A 760 22.69 34.22 10.40
C LEU A 760 23.94 34.91 10.93
N ARG A 761 23.75 35.98 11.68
CA ARG A 761 24.81 36.77 12.28
C ARG A 761 24.85 36.59 13.80
N PRO A 762 26.01 36.28 14.40
CA PRO A 762 26.15 36.32 15.85
C PRO A 762 25.83 37.70 16.44
N LEU A 763 24.99 37.73 17.48
CA LEU A 763 24.70 38.95 18.24
C LEU A 763 25.91 39.37 19.07
N SER A 764 26.09 40.69 19.23
CA SER A 764 27.20 41.23 20.02
C SER A 764 27.10 40.79 21.49
N GLY A 765 28.18 40.23 22.03
CA GLY A 765 28.24 39.74 23.41
C GLY A 765 27.82 38.29 23.61
N GLU A 766 27.34 37.61 22.56
CA GLU A 766 26.85 36.22 22.63
C GLU A 766 27.88 35.17 22.14
N SER A 767 29.17 35.50 22.22
CA SER A 767 30.25 34.66 21.71
C SER A 767 30.36 33.30 22.39
N ASP A 768 29.96 33.21 23.66
CA ASP A 768 29.93 31.93 24.37
C ASP A 768 28.83 31.01 23.86
N LYS A 769 27.67 31.54 23.43
CA LYS A 769 26.57 30.72 22.87
C LYS A 769 26.91 30.12 21.49
N LEU A 770 27.90 30.66 20.78
CA LEU A 770 28.38 30.08 19.52
C LEU A 770 28.98 28.69 19.69
N ILE A 771 29.58 28.42 20.85
CA ILE A 771 30.09 27.09 21.20
C ILE A 771 28.94 26.08 21.21
N ASP A 772 27.84 26.45 21.86
CA ASP A 772 26.63 25.64 21.99
C ASP A 772 25.97 25.41 20.63
N ILE A 773 25.86 26.45 19.81
CA ILE A 773 25.31 26.38 18.45
C ILE A 773 26.14 25.45 17.57
N VAL A 774 27.46 25.65 17.47
CA VAL A 774 28.32 24.83 16.59
C VAL A 774 28.29 23.37 17.00
N ALA A 775 28.29 23.07 18.30
CA ALA A 775 28.12 21.70 18.76
C ALA A 775 26.74 21.13 18.37
N PHE A 776 25.68 21.91 18.54
CA PHE A 776 24.32 21.49 18.28
C PHE A 776 24.03 21.25 16.79
N LEU A 777 24.56 22.07 15.88
CA LEU A 777 24.42 21.92 14.42
C LEU A 777 24.95 20.58 13.89
N CYS A 778 25.83 19.91 14.65
CA CYS A 778 26.40 18.60 14.33
C CYS A 778 25.57 17.42 14.85
N THR A 779 24.38 17.66 15.43
CA THR A 779 23.56 16.62 16.06
C THR A 779 22.35 16.23 15.23
N GLU A 780 21.88 14.99 15.37
CA GLU A 780 20.58 14.58 14.83
C GLU A 780 19.43 15.33 15.51
N ALA A 781 19.61 15.82 16.74
CA ALA A 781 18.61 16.64 17.43
C ALA A 781 18.30 17.94 16.67
N TYR A 782 19.33 18.65 16.19
CA TYR A 782 19.15 19.80 15.30
C TYR A 782 18.44 19.42 14.00
N ALA A 783 18.87 18.31 13.38
CA ALA A 783 18.30 17.84 12.13
C ALA A 783 16.80 17.51 12.27
N VAL A 784 16.40 16.86 13.37
CA VAL A 784 15.00 16.53 13.68
C VAL A 784 14.17 17.80 13.83
N GLN A 785 14.64 18.79 14.59
CA GLN A 785 13.89 20.05 14.76
C GLN A 785 13.70 20.77 13.41
N MET A 786 14.76 20.91 12.61
CA MET A 786 14.67 21.55 11.30
C MET A 786 13.74 20.81 10.33
N ARG A 787 13.83 19.47 10.26
CA ARG A 787 12.96 18.66 9.39
C ARG A 787 11.49 18.73 9.80
N ALA A 788 11.21 18.77 11.11
CA ALA A 788 9.87 18.91 11.66
C ALA A 788 9.25 20.28 11.33
N LEU A 789 10.08 21.33 11.34
CA LEU A 789 9.66 22.70 11.07
C LEU A 789 9.55 23.04 9.58
N ALA A 790 10.16 22.25 8.70
CA ALA A 790 10.07 22.46 7.25
C ALA A 790 8.64 22.28 6.70
N ARG A 791 8.18 23.23 5.90
CA ARG A 791 6.86 23.25 5.27
C ARG A 791 6.97 23.08 3.76
N GLY A 792 6.02 22.38 3.15
CA GLY A 792 5.98 22.16 1.70
C GLY A 792 5.94 20.69 1.33
N SER A 793 5.95 20.41 0.03
CA SER A 793 6.01 19.05 -0.50
C SER A 793 7.44 18.49 -0.40
N ASP A 794 7.56 17.22 -0.03
CA ASP A 794 8.85 16.55 0.21
C ASP A 794 9.84 16.71 -0.97
N GLY A 795 11.05 17.14 -0.64
CA GLY A 795 12.13 17.46 -1.61
C GLY A 795 12.29 18.97 -1.88
N LEU A 796 11.24 19.77 -1.70
CA LEU A 796 11.28 21.24 -1.79
C LEU A 796 10.76 21.92 -0.51
N ALA A 797 10.42 21.13 0.52
CA ALA A 797 10.01 21.67 1.80
C ALA A 797 11.13 22.54 2.38
N GLU A 798 10.77 23.72 2.86
CA GLU A 798 11.70 24.74 3.35
C GLU A 798 11.32 25.12 4.78
N VAL A 799 12.32 25.30 5.63
CA VAL A 799 12.13 25.91 6.95
C VAL A 799 11.99 27.41 6.72
N HIS A 800 10.95 28.08 7.23
CA HIS A 800 10.82 29.54 7.12
C HIS A 800 11.55 30.25 8.26
N GLU A 801 11.94 31.52 8.10
CA GLU A 801 12.60 32.34 9.14
C GLU A 801 11.85 32.32 10.49
N THR A 802 10.53 32.47 10.46
CA THR A 802 9.66 32.42 11.65
C THR A 802 9.58 31.06 12.33
N ASP A 803 9.95 30.00 11.62
CA ASP A 803 10.04 28.65 12.19
C ASP A 803 11.47 28.38 12.68
N LEU A 804 12.49 28.95 12.03
CA LEU A 804 13.88 28.88 12.47
C LEU A 804 14.07 29.47 13.88
N SER A 805 13.30 30.51 14.23
CA SER A 805 13.28 31.08 15.59
C SER A 805 12.74 30.14 16.66
N LYS A 806 12.10 29.02 16.28
CA LYS A 806 11.57 28.02 17.22
C LYS A 806 12.59 26.93 17.58
N ILE A 807 13.77 26.95 16.96
CA ILE A 807 14.84 25.99 17.26
C ILE A 807 15.34 26.23 18.68
N VAL A 808 15.29 25.19 19.51
CA VAL A 808 15.79 25.21 20.88
C VAL A 808 17.17 24.57 20.92
N VAL A 809 18.15 25.29 21.46
CA VAL A 809 19.56 24.90 21.55
C VAL A 809 19.91 24.58 23.01
N PRO A 810 20.38 23.36 23.32
CA PRO A 810 20.86 23.02 24.65
C PRO A 810 22.21 23.68 24.95
N ILE A 811 22.43 24.06 26.21
CA ILE A 811 23.72 24.60 26.67
C ILE A 811 24.66 23.45 27.05
N VAL A 812 25.87 23.46 26.48
CA VAL A 812 26.98 22.61 26.85
C VAL A 812 27.50 23.02 28.22
N THR A 813 27.16 22.26 29.25
CA THR A 813 27.54 22.55 30.65
C THR A 813 28.96 22.11 31.01
N ASP A 814 29.53 21.14 30.28
CA ASP A 814 30.89 20.64 30.53
C ASP A 814 31.96 21.65 30.10
N LYS A 815 32.68 22.19 31.10
CA LYS A 815 33.73 23.20 30.88
C LYS A 815 34.90 22.72 30.02
N LYS A 816 35.29 21.43 30.10
CA LYS A 816 36.38 20.89 29.28
C LYS A 816 35.95 20.79 27.83
N LEU A 817 34.75 20.25 27.60
CA LEU A 817 34.20 20.14 26.24
C LEU A 817 34.07 21.52 25.58
N ARG A 818 33.64 22.55 26.33
CA ARG A 818 33.58 23.92 25.82
C ARG A 818 34.92 24.45 25.33
N ILE A 819 36.03 24.11 26.00
CA ILE A 819 37.37 24.53 25.57
C ILE A 819 37.73 23.86 24.25
N GLU A 820 37.51 22.56 24.12
CA GLU A 820 37.78 21.80 22.89
C GLU A 820 36.95 22.32 21.70
N ILE A 821 35.66 22.55 21.91
CA ILE A 821 34.78 23.12 20.87
C ILE A 821 35.23 24.55 20.51
N LYS A 822 35.69 25.35 21.48
CA LYS A 822 36.19 26.70 21.22
C LYS A 822 37.45 26.71 20.34
N GLU A 823 38.36 25.75 20.51
CA GLU A 823 39.51 25.59 19.62
C GLU A 823 39.10 25.25 18.19
N TYR A 824 38.07 24.41 18.04
CA TYR A 824 37.48 24.11 16.74
C TYR A 824 36.80 25.33 16.13
N LEU A 825 36.01 26.08 16.90
CA LEU A 825 35.37 27.33 16.47
C LEU A 825 36.39 28.36 15.97
N ASN A 826 37.50 28.54 16.69
CA ASN A 826 38.60 29.40 16.25
C ASN A 826 39.21 28.90 14.94
N SER A 827 39.38 27.58 14.79
CA SER A 827 39.88 26.97 13.55
C SER A 827 38.93 27.22 12.37
N LEU A 828 37.61 27.20 12.59
CA LEU A 828 36.63 27.56 11.57
C LEU A 828 36.77 29.03 11.13
N LEU A 829 36.86 29.97 12.08
CA LEU A 829 37.02 31.40 11.81
C LEU A 829 38.33 31.75 11.10
N ASP A 830 39.39 30.99 11.38
CA ASP A 830 40.70 31.11 10.74
C ASP A 830 40.76 30.43 9.35
N GLY A 831 39.66 29.82 8.89
CA GLY A 831 39.60 29.11 7.61
C GLY A 831 40.34 27.77 7.58
N ARG A 832 40.59 27.17 8.75
CA ARG A 832 41.25 25.86 8.93
C ARG A 832 40.23 24.73 9.07
N GLN A 833 39.20 24.74 8.23
CA GLN A 833 38.03 23.86 8.33
C GLN A 833 38.33 22.39 7.94
N THR A 834 39.21 22.20 6.95
CA THR A 834 39.67 20.89 6.50
C THR A 834 41.18 20.91 6.28
N LEU A 835 41.82 19.74 6.24
CA LEU A 835 43.24 19.65 5.90
C LEU A 835 43.53 20.29 4.53
N SER A 836 42.63 20.10 3.55
CA SER A 836 42.77 20.72 2.24
C SER A 836 42.73 22.26 2.32
N SER A 837 41.80 22.80 3.11
CA SER A 837 41.72 24.25 3.37
C SER A 837 42.96 24.78 4.08
N ALA A 838 43.45 24.07 5.09
CA ALA A 838 44.67 24.44 5.81
C ALA A 838 45.90 24.42 4.89
N VAL A 839 46.05 23.40 4.04
CA VAL A 839 47.14 23.32 3.07
C VAL A 839 47.05 24.44 2.02
N GLN A 840 45.86 24.78 1.53
CA GLN A 840 45.69 25.91 0.62
C GLN A 840 46.06 27.24 1.29
N LEU A 841 45.68 27.43 2.56
CA LEU A 841 46.09 28.60 3.33
C LEU A 841 47.62 28.65 3.46
N TRP A 842 48.25 27.54 3.87
CA TRP A 842 49.71 27.45 3.98
C TRP A 842 50.43 27.65 2.63
N GLN A 843 49.85 27.22 1.51
CA GLN A 843 50.37 27.53 0.18
C GLN A 843 50.23 29.02 -0.16
N SER A 844 49.11 29.65 0.19
CA SER A 844 48.88 31.08 -0.08
C SER A 844 49.79 31.99 0.73
N THR A 845 50.16 31.58 1.95
CA THR A 845 51.09 32.29 2.84
C THR A 845 52.55 31.86 2.66
N ASN A 846 52.87 31.04 1.65
CA ASN A 846 54.20 30.43 1.44
C ASN A 846 54.76 29.64 2.64
N ALA A 847 53.90 29.16 3.55
CA ALA A 847 54.28 28.30 4.68
C ALA A 847 54.59 26.85 4.24
N ILE A 848 54.08 26.41 3.08
CA ILE A 848 54.46 25.16 2.41
C ILE A 848 54.95 25.46 0.99
N SER A 849 56.14 24.97 0.66
CA SER A 849 56.73 25.10 -0.68
C SER A 849 56.22 24.00 -1.60
N LEU A 850 55.13 24.27 -2.33
CA LEU A 850 54.61 23.42 -3.39
C LEU A 850 54.56 24.21 -4.72
N PRO A 851 54.90 23.59 -5.86
CA PRO A 851 54.86 24.26 -7.15
C PRO A 851 53.42 24.66 -7.53
N LYS A 852 53.21 25.94 -7.85
CA LYS A 852 51.94 26.44 -8.39
C LYS A 852 51.78 25.97 -9.84
N VAL A 853 50.94 24.96 -10.05
CA VAL A 853 50.54 24.49 -11.39
C VAL A 853 49.22 25.16 -11.76
N SER A 854 49.12 25.72 -12.96
CA SER A 854 47.86 26.28 -13.48
C SER A 854 46.78 25.19 -13.53
N LYS A 855 45.58 25.50 -13.02
CA LYS A 855 44.42 24.61 -13.19
C LYS A 855 44.17 24.42 -14.68
N ARG A 856 43.93 23.19 -15.13
CA ARG A 856 43.48 22.93 -16.50
C ARG A 856 42.18 23.72 -16.73
N HIS A 857 42.08 24.40 -17.87
CA HIS A 857 40.80 24.96 -18.30
C HIS A 857 39.77 23.85 -18.41
N HIS A 858 38.53 24.11 -17.98
CA HIS A 858 37.44 23.14 -17.96
C HIS A 858 37.24 22.57 -19.38
N HIS A 859 37.65 21.33 -19.60
CA HIS A 859 37.31 20.59 -20.82
C HIS A 859 35.97 19.91 -20.59
N ALA A 860 34.88 20.63 -20.86
CA ALA A 860 33.56 20.01 -21.01
C ALA A 860 33.35 19.60 -22.47
N VAL A 861 34.20 18.72 -23.02
CA VAL A 861 33.89 17.85 -24.17
C VAL A 861 34.82 16.63 -24.08
N LEU A 862 34.22 15.43 -24.08
CA LEU A 862 34.79 14.06 -24.05
C LEU A 862 34.53 13.27 -22.75
N VAL A 863 33.24 13.05 -22.44
CA VAL A 863 32.68 11.71 -22.16
C VAL A 863 31.30 11.63 -22.80
#